data_AF-A0A937QTD7-F1
#
_entry.id   AF-A0A937QTD7-F1
#
_cell.length_a   1.000
_cell.length_b   1.000
_cell.length_c   1.000
_cell.angle_alpha   90.00
_cell.angle_beta   90.00
_cell.angle_gamma   90.00
#
_symmetry.space_group_name_H-M   'P 1'
#
loop_
_entity.id
_entity.type
_entity.pdbx_description
1 polymer ?
#
loop_
_entity_poly.entity_id
_entity_poly.type
_entity_poly.pdbx_seq_one_letter_code
_entity_poly.pdbx_strand_id
1 'polypeptide(L)'
;MQKKWNGLWVAAFAGTVLAVVAMAASAGEPLPIIPGAAGFGMDTPAGSGRHLEVPKTRVIKVTNLNDSGPGSLRAALAAKGPRVAVFEVSGYIEVNSGMGIGNPYVTVAGQTAPWPGIVVRGGFDIAVRAHDVLVQHIAFRGGDSIEGRYMPHRGWLDVGRNSRNVIIDHCSTGWTPQCGLNMAGQKATARFCIVSEGWYEAGHNEDEHAKGMFVNTNRIKMTESVAVVGCLLAHNCDRNPDVMNGARLVFANNVVYNYAATGLKMIESSKGRTNAGKDSIYTLSVVGNAFVPGIDTGGDPQRPWRGKPMWIYLSNPKSRVFLSPDNLINGKTYANPWEQINARRWMDDGNSKPDPKAVVGQPPLEIPGYDVKPARETEAWVLANVGPFPARRNPIDARVVFETRTRTGRGRDDLADAGGWPKIEENRRKLTLPKNPNGDDDSDGYTNLEEWLHAFADEVEGRKGPIPGTDPALGKREAERCAKRPSVLDPESVRKIRETKADWTFDAAEAKRRQQAAAEESGLAVTRRIALADGVAIELALIPSGEFLMGSKYPGAVTKARGTGGVNLYRREYPVRRVRITRPYYMGQYEVTGAVWANVMNAKVKGDARLPVELKTGWATTKDVENIDVFLVKLNETVGKKEGLTFRLPTEAEWEYACRAGTDTPFWFGEQITPKQANYNGAPWSLEPREMPYQPRGKKPESPPRKQMMQVGGFAPNPWGLYDTVGNASELAQGSYGPYSKPKKPGAVLVDPQGPTRGIWRGIRITRGGNWRSYPSECRSAYGGYLAVYGNRERCGLRLVATPVNVIK
;
A
#
# COMPACT_ATOMS: atom_id res chain seq x y z
N MET A 1 -30.34 42.12 59.94
CA MET A 1 -30.55 40.80 59.30
C MET A 1 -31.56 40.94 58.16
N GLN A 2 -31.20 40.40 56.99
CA GLN A 2 -32.03 39.97 55.85
C GLN A 2 -33.50 40.43 55.73
N LYS A 3 -33.81 41.06 54.59
CA LYS A 3 -34.90 40.75 53.62
C LYS A 3 -35.04 41.98 52.67
N LYS A 4 -34.55 41.93 51.43
CA LYS A 4 -35.27 41.60 50.18
C LYS A 4 -36.76 42.03 50.18
N TRP A 5 -37.15 42.98 49.34
CA TRP A 5 -37.84 42.77 48.03
C TRP A 5 -38.34 44.10 47.44
N ASN A 6 -38.10 44.26 46.13
CA ASN A 6 -38.81 45.03 45.10
C ASN A 6 -38.94 46.55 45.14
N GLY A 7 -38.30 47.19 44.15
CA GLY A 7 -38.69 48.48 43.59
C GLY A 7 -38.68 48.44 42.06
N LEU A 8 -39.86 48.61 41.46
CA LEU A 8 -40.05 49.09 40.09
C LEU A 8 -39.27 50.39 39.88
N TRP A 9 -38.67 50.59 38.71
CA TRP A 9 -38.74 51.88 38.00
C TRP A 9 -38.69 51.63 36.49
N VAL A 10 -39.84 51.91 35.85
CA VAL A 10 -40.05 51.99 34.41
C VAL A 10 -39.89 53.44 33.99
N ALA A 11 -39.29 53.63 32.81
CA ALA A 11 -39.36 54.80 31.93
C ALA A 11 -38.76 56.13 32.41
N ALA A 12 -37.52 56.37 32.01
CA ALA A 12 -37.05 57.68 31.51
C ALA A 12 -35.62 57.55 30.97
N PHE A 13 -35.43 57.08 29.73
CA PHE A 13 -34.22 57.35 28.92
C PHE A 13 -34.46 56.98 27.44
N ALA A 14 -35.56 57.48 26.88
CA ALA A 14 -35.79 57.56 25.44
C ALA A 14 -35.42 58.99 25.01
N GLY A 15 -34.26 59.19 24.38
CA GLY A 15 -33.92 60.53 23.86
C GLY A 15 -32.49 60.80 23.39
N THR A 16 -31.47 60.04 23.81
CA THR A 16 -30.07 60.46 23.57
C THR A 16 -29.09 59.34 23.23
N VAL A 17 -29.49 58.37 22.40
CA VAL A 17 -28.55 57.40 21.77
C VAL A 17 -28.88 57.20 20.27
N LEU A 18 -29.50 58.19 19.62
CA LEU A 18 -29.98 58.09 18.23
C LEU A 18 -29.06 58.78 17.21
N ALA A 19 -27.78 58.99 17.53
CA ALA A 19 -26.83 59.66 16.62
C ALA A 19 -25.38 59.11 16.63
N VAL A 20 -25.13 57.87 17.07
CA VAL A 20 -23.80 57.20 16.91
C VAL A 20 -23.93 55.75 16.40
N VAL A 21 -25.07 55.35 15.83
CA VAL A 21 -25.26 53.98 15.28
C VAL A 21 -25.13 53.92 13.75
N ALA A 22 -25.00 55.03 13.04
CA ALA A 22 -24.85 55.02 11.59
C ALA A 22 -23.42 55.38 11.16
N MET A 23 -22.47 54.48 11.40
CA MET A 23 -21.27 54.23 10.57
C MET A 23 -20.42 53.09 11.18
N ALA A 24 -21.06 52.00 11.59
CA ALA A 24 -20.40 50.71 11.44
C ALA A 24 -20.63 50.31 9.98
N ALA A 25 -19.72 50.73 9.10
CA ALA A 25 -19.64 50.15 7.77
C ALA A 25 -19.73 48.63 7.94
N SER A 26 -20.62 47.98 7.19
CA SER A 26 -20.64 46.53 7.12
C SER A 26 -19.23 46.11 6.73
N ALA A 27 -18.46 45.59 7.68
CA ALA A 27 -17.25 44.85 7.34
C ALA A 27 -17.74 43.72 6.44
N GLY A 28 -17.49 43.82 5.14
CA GLY A 28 -17.91 42.81 4.17
C GLY A 28 -17.42 41.44 4.64
N GLU A 29 -18.16 40.38 4.29
CA GLU A 29 -17.72 39.03 4.62
C GLU A 29 -16.26 38.83 4.17
N PRO A 30 -15.42 38.15 4.97
CA PRO A 30 -14.01 37.97 4.63
C PRO A 30 -13.87 37.33 3.25
N LEU A 31 -13.16 37.99 2.32
CA LEU A 31 -12.98 37.50 0.96
C LEU A 31 -12.26 36.14 0.97
N PRO A 32 -12.87 35.04 0.49
CA PRO A 32 -12.22 33.74 0.47
C PRO A 32 -11.08 33.71 -0.55
N ILE A 33 -10.01 32.95 -0.32
CA ILE A 33 -8.88 32.82 -1.28
C ILE A 33 -9.25 32.02 -2.53
N ILE A 34 -10.24 31.15 -2.42
CA ILE A 34 -10.87 30.43 -3.53
C ILE A 34 -12.29 31.01 -3.70
N PRO A 35 -12.63 31.64 -4.84
CA PRO A 35 -13.94 32.23 -5.06
C PRO A 35 -15.06 31.22 -4.87
N GLY A 36 -16.12 31.65 -4.15
CA GLY A 36 -17.30 30.82 -3.87
C GLY A 36 -17.02 29.59 -2.99
N ALA A 37 -15.83 29.45 -2.42
CA ALA A 37 -15.50 28.36 -1.53
C ALA A 37 -15.82 28.70 -0.07
N ALA A 38 -16.31 27.70 0.66
CA ALA A 38 -16.51 27.78 2.10
C ALA A 38 -15.62 26.76 2.82
N GLY A 39 -15.09 27.14 3.98
CA GLY A 39 -14.19 26.33 4.79
C GLY A 39 -13.56 27.16 5.90
N PHE A 40 -12.93 26.49 6.87
CA PHE A 40 -12.16 27.19 7.89
C PHE A 40 -10.82 27.65 7.34
N GLY A 41 -10.45 28.90 7.63
CA GLY A 41 -9.21 29.52 7.14
C GLY A 41 -9.26 29.96 5.68
N MET A 42 -10.46 29.95 5.07
CA MET A 42 -10.63 30.34 3.66
C MET A 42 -10.36 31.83 3.43
N ASP A 43 -10.46 32.66 4.47
CA ASP A 43 -10.11 34.09 4.50
C ASP A 43 -8.60 34.38 4.44
N THR A 44 -7.76 33.35 4.41
CA THR A 44 -6.31 33.52 4.32
C THR A 44 -5.90 34.30 3.07
N PRO A 45 -4.94 35.24 3.14
CA PRO A 45 -4.35 35.82 1.95
C PRO A 45 -3.39 34.85 1.23
N ALA A 46 -2.95 33.77 1.89
CA ALA A 46 -1.91 32.87 1.40
C ALA A 46 -0.77 33.64 0.70
N GLY A 47 -0.45 33.30 -0.55
CA GLY A 47 0.60 33.95 -1.34
C GLY A 47 0.19 35.25 -2.05
N SER A 48 -1.05 35.73 -1.96
CA SER A 48 -1.52 36.88 -2.78
C SER A 48 -0.84 38.20 -2.43
N GLY A 49 -0.50 38.38 -1.16
CA GLY A 49 0.02 39.65 -0.66
C GLY A 49 -1.04 40.74 -0.46
N ARG A 50 -2.33 40.45 -0.69
CA ARG A 50 -3.45 41.42 -0.53
C ARG A 50 -3.70 41.91 0.90
N HIS A 51 -3.07 41.27 1.89
CA HIS A 51 -3.11 41.69 3.30
C HIS A 51 -2.12 42.81 3.63
N LEU A 52 -1.27 43.19 2.68
CA LEU A 52 -0.35 44.32 2.82
C LEU A 52 -1.06 45.63 2.43
N GLU A 53 -0.62 46.74 3.02
CA GLU A 53 -1.13 48.09 2.70
C GLU A 53 -1.07 48.40 1.19
N VAL A 54 0.02 47.95 0.56
CA VAL A 54 0.13 47.89 -0.90
C VAL A 54 0.32 46.43 -1.29
N PRO A 55 -0.67 45.80 -1.98
CA PRO A 55 -0.56 44.41 -2.39
C PRO A 55 0.74 44.13 -3.11
N LYS A 56 1.44 43.08 -2.66
CA LYS A 56 2.72 42.70 -3.24
C LYS A 56 3.02 41.24 -3.01
N THR A 57 3.24 40.51 -4.11
CA THR A 57 3.70 39.13 -4.09
C THR A 57 4.82 38.88 -5.08
N ARG A 58 5.67 37.91 -4.75
CA ARG A 58 6.67 37.40 -5.68
C ARG A 58 6.15 36.13 -6.35
N VAL A 59 6.02 36.18 -7.67
CA VAL A 59 5.81 34.97 -8.47
C VAL A 59 7.14 34.25 -8.66
N ILE A 60 7.21 32.99 -8.22
CA ILE A 60 8.39 32.13 -8.38
C ILE A 60 8.02 31.02 -9.36
N LYS A 61 8.68 31.04 -10.52
CA LYS A 61 8.51 30.01 -11.55
C LYS A 61 9.34 28.78 -11.20
N VAL A 62 8.68 27.66 -11.00
CA VAL A 62 9.29 26.33 -10.98
C VAL A 62 9.50 25.92 -12.43
N THR A 63 10.77 25.73 -12.82
CA THR A 63 11.18 25.48 -14.21
C THR A 63 11.88 24.14 -14.40
N ASN A 64 12.14 23.39 -13.32
CA ASN A 64 12.72 22.06 -13.39
C ASN A 64 12.12 21.12 -12.34
N LEU A 65 12.35 19.82 -12.55
CA LEU A 65 11.87 18.74 -11.68
C LEU A 65 12.90 18.32 -10.61
N ASN A 66 13.99 19.07 -10.46
CA ASN A 66 15.04 18.73 -9.50
C ASN A 66 14.51 18.88 -8.06
N ASP A 67 15.02 18.07 -7.13
CA ASP A 67 14.67 18.17 -5.71
C ASP A 67 15.01 19.54 -5.11
N SER A 68 16.14 20.13 -5.53
CA SER A 68 16.68 21.36 -4.97
C SER A 68 17.42 22.22 -6.01
N GLY A 69 17.82 23.42 -5.60
CA GLY A 69 18.51 24.39 -6.45
C GLY A 69 17.58 25.41 -7.14
N PRO A 70 18.14 26.40 -7.84
CA PRO A 70 17.37 27.41 -8.56
C PRO A 70 16.33 26.79 -9.52
N GLY A 71 15.13 27.36 -9.55
CA GLY A 71 14.03 26.89 -10.40
C GLY A 71 13.30 25.63 -9.91
N SER A 72 13.64 25.08 -8.74
CA SER A 72 12.92 23.96 -8.14
C SER A 72 11.76 24.38 -7.24
N LEU A 73 10.83 23.45 -6.98
CA LEU A 73 9.76 23.66 -6.00
C LEU A 73 10.32 23.96 -4.60
N ARG A 74 11.38 23.24 -4.17
CA ARG A 74 11.99 23.45 -2.86
C ARG A 74 12.53 24.87 -2.69
N ALA A 75 13.14 25.45 -3.72
CA ALA A 75 13.60 26.83 -3.69
C ALA A 75 12.43 27.82 -3.56
N ALA A 76 11.30 27.56 -4.25
CA ALA A 76 10.09 28.37 -4.14
C ALA A 76 9.46 28.30 -2.73
N LEU A 77 9.47 27.12 -2.10
CA LEU A 77 8.94 26.94 -0.74
C LEU A 77 9.83 27.60 0.33
N ALA A 78 11.15 27.56 0.16
CA ALA A 78 12.14 28.14 1.07
C ALA A 78 12.22 29.67 1.05
N ALA A 79 11.67 30.31 0.01
CA ALA A 79 11.57 31.76 -0.07
C ALA A 79 10.75 32.36 1.08
N LYS A 80 11.03 33.63 1.42
CA LYS A 80 10.31 34.43 2.42
C LYS A 80 9.36 35.43 1.76
N GLY A 81 8.41 35.93 2.55
CA GLY A 81 7.39 36.89 2.14
C GLY A 81 6.26 36.27 1.32
N PRO A 82 5.22 37.06 0.99
CA PRO A 82 4.14 36.65 0.11
C PRO A 82 4.69 36.17 -1.23
N ARG A 83 4.33 34.95 -1.60
CA ARG A 83 4.84 34.31 -2.82
C ARG A 83 3.89 33.30 -3.41
N VAL A 84 3.91 33.20 -4.73
CA VAL A 84 3.17 32.21 -5.49
C VAL A 84 4.14 31.36 -6.29
N ALA A 85 4.17 30.05 -6.02
CA ALA A 85 4.90 29.08 -6.83
C ALA A 85 4.02 28.64 -8.00
N VAL A 86 4.46 28.93 -9.23
CA VAL A 86 3.79 28.54 -10.49
C VAL A 86 4.70 27.61 -11.28
N PHE A 87 4.14 26.70 -12.09
CA PHE A 87 4.88 25.62 -12.72
C PHE A 87 4.93 25.79 -14.25
N GLU A 88 6.12 26.01 -14.79
CA GLU A 88 6.38 25.96 -16.24
C GLU A 88 6.73 24.54 -16.73
N VAL A 89 6.60 23.55 -15.84
CA VAL A 89 7.00 22.15 -16.03
C VAL A 89 5.99 21.21 -15.36
N SER A 90 5.82 20.01 -15.91
CA SER A 90 5.06 18.89 -15.32
C SER A 90 5.92 17.65 -15.21
N GLY A 91 5.53 16.67 -14.41
CA GLY A 91 6.26 15.41 -14.26
C GLY A 91 6.51 15.02 -12.81
N TYR A 92 7.47 14.12 -12.62
CA TYR A 92 7.88 13.65 -11.29
C TYR A 92 8.92 14.57 -10.66
N ILE A 93 8.63 15.09 -9.48
CA ILE A 93 9.64 15.67 -8.59
C ILE A 93 10.02 14.60 -7.57
N GLU A 94 11.22 14.04 -7.70
CA GLU A 94 11.78 13.08 -6.73
C GLU A 94 12.39 13.83 -5.54
N VAL A 95 11.90 13.58 -4.33
CA VAL A 95 12.43 14.19 -3.10
C VAL A 95 13.43 13.27 -2.42
N ASN A 96 14.61 13.80 -2.13
CA ASN A 96 15.69 13.05 -1.48
C ASN A 96 15.81 13.37 0.02
N SER A 97 14.98 14.29 0.52
CA SER A 97 14.89 14.69 1.92
C SER A 97 13.53 15.35 2.21
N GLY A 98 13.14 15.45 3.48
CA GLY A 98 11.90 16.12 3.91
C GLY A 98 11.77 17.52 3.30
N MET A 99 10.59 17.85 2.78
CA MET A 99 10.32 19.13 2.12
C MET A 99 9.36 19.96 2.97
N GLY A 100 9.87 21.01 3.60
CA GLY A 100 9.09 21.85 4.50
C GLY A 100 8.51 23.10 3.83
N ILE A 101 7.24 23.41 4.12
CA ILE A 101 6.67 24.75 3.96
C ILE A 101 6.81 25.47 5.30
N GLY A 102 7.99 26.08 5.51
CA GLY A 102 8.37 26.69 6.80
C GLY A 102 8.13 28.19 6.89
N ASN A 103 8.01 28.90 5.76
CA ASN A 103 7.73 30.34 5.75
C ASN A 103 6.25 30.61 5.38
N PRO A 104 5.55 31.52 6.09
CA PRO A 104 4.13 31.81 5.86
C PRO A 104 3.88 32.56 4.55
N TYR A 105 2.62 32.77 4.21
CA TYR A 105 2.15 33.54 3.05
C TYR A 105 2.60 32.93 1.71
N VAL A 106 2.12 31.72 1.42
CA VAL A 106 2.50 31.00 0.20
C VAL A 106 1.32 30.31 -0.46
N THR A 107 1.25 30.47 -1.78
CA THR A 107 0.39 29.69 -2.66
C THR A 107 1.26 28.78 -3.52
N VAL A 108 0.95 27.48 -3.53
CA VAL A 108 1.54 26.49 -4.43
C VAL A 108 0.49 26.12 -5.47
N ALA A 109 0.61 26.68 -6.68
CA ALA A 109 -0.42 26.66 -7.70
C ALA A 109 -0.19 25.56 -8.75
N GLY A 110 -0.45 24.30 -8.40
CA GLY A 110 -0.27 23.14 -9.28
C GLY A 110 -1.09 23.19 -10.58
N GLN A 111 -2.20 23.93 -10.61
CA GLN A 111 -3.05 24.12 -11.79
C GLN A 111 -2.33 24.79 -12.96
N THR A 112 -1.22 25.50 -12.67
CA THR A 112 -0.41 26.15 -13.70
C THR A 112 0.51 25.18 -14.45
N ALA A 113 0.74 23.97 -13.93
CA ALA A 113 1.54 22.95 -14.60
C ALA A 113 0.84 22.46 -15.88
N PRO A 114 1.57 22.20 -16.98
CA PRO A 114 1.00 21.51 -18.12
C PRO A 114 0.51 20.10 -17.72
N TRP A 115 -0.47 19.54 -18.44
CA TRP A 115 -0.85 18.14 -18.24
C TRP A 115 0.38 17.23 -18.44
N PRO A 116 0.61 16.18 -17.63
CA PRO A 116 -0.26 15.57 -16.62
C PRO A 116 -0.19 16.18 -15.20
N GLY A 117 0.42 17.34 -15.02
CA GLY A 117 0.59 17.99 -13.72
C GLY A 117 1.84 17.52 -12.96
N ILE A 118 1.96 17.96 -11.72
CA ILE A 118 3.08 17.62 -10.84
C ILE A 118 2.74 16.44 -9.95
N VAL A 119 3.62 15.44 -9.94
CA VAL A 119 3.60 14.35 -8.96
C VAL A 119 4.89 14.42 -8.14
N VAL A 120 4.78 14.81 -6.87
CA VAL A 120 5.89 14.75 -5.94
C VAL A 120 5.98 13.35 -5.36
N ARG A 121 7.15 12.71 -5.47
CA ARG A 121 7.38 11.34 -5.00
C ARG A 121 8.71 11.20 -4.28
N GLY A 122 8.90 10.11 -3.55
CA GLY A 122 10.16 9.80 -2.86
C GLY A 122 9.89 9.26 -1.46
N GLY A 123 10.90 9.11 -0.59
CA GLY A 123 10.77 8.52 0.75
C GLY A 123 10.55 9.50 1.91
N PHE A 124 10.18 10.76 1.64
CA PHE A 124 10.15 11.82 2.64
C PHE A 124 8.84 12.63 2.66
N ASP A 125 8.48 13.10 3.86
CA ASP A 125 7.28 13.91 4.11
C ASP A 125 7.38 15.31 3.51
N ILE A 126 6.20 15.85 3.19
CA ILE A 126 5.99 17.25 2.84
C ILE A 126 5.20 17.90 3.96
N ALA A 127 5.86 18.82 4.65
CA ALA A 127 5.44 19.27 5.97
C ALA A 127 5.08 20.75 5.94
N VAL A 128 3.81 21.09 6.13
CA VAL A 128 3.40 22.47 6.42
C VAL A 128 3.69 22.76 7.89
N ARG A 129 4.50 23.79 8.14
CA ARG A 129 4.93 24.24 9.46
C ARG A 129 4.80 25.75 9.63
N ALA A 130 3.95 26.36 8.80
CA ALA A 130 3.74 27.80 8.70
C ALA A 130 2.24 28.13 8.74
N HIS A 131 1.92 29.41 8.59
CA HIS A 131 0.54 29.88 8.50
C HIS A 131 0.27 30.58 7.17
N ASP A 132 -1.01 30.68 6.81
CA ASP A 132 -1.46 31.30 5.57
C ASP A 132 -0.84 30.61 4.35
N VAL A 133 -1.27 29.37 4.14
CA VAL A 133 -0.73 28.45 3.14
C VAL A 133 -1.87 27.89 2.29
N LEU A 134 -1.75 28.02 0.98
CA LEU A 134 -2.62 27.37 0.00
C LEU A 134 -1.79 26.40 -0.85
N VAL A 135 -2.20 25.13 -0.91
CA VAL A 135 -1.63 24.13 -1.81
C VAL A 135 -2.74 23.58 -2.68
N GLN A 136 -2.62 23.75 -4.01
CA GLN A 136 -3.62 23.28 -4.96
C GLN A 136 -3.05 22.38 -6.05
N HIS A 137 -3.87 21.42 -6.49
CA HIS A 137 -3.66 20.65 -7.72
C HIS A 137 -2.29 19.93 -7.84
N ILE A 138 -1.80 19.35 -6.73
CA ILE A 138 -0.57 18.55 -6.71
C ILE A 138 -0.87 17.11 -6.27
N ALA A 139 -0.27 16.14 -6.96
CA ALA A 139 -0.25 14.76 -6.52
C ALA A 139 1.01 14.46 -5.70
N PHE A 140 0.84 13.64 -4.67
CA PHE A 140 1.88 13.21 -3.75
C PHE A 140 1.86 11.69 -3.63
N ARG A 141 3.01 11.06 -3.80
CA ARG A 141 3.14 9.59 -3.78
C ARG A 141 4.35 9.16 -2.97
N GLY A 142 4.13 8.38 -1.91
CA GLY A 142 5.24 7.83 -1.13
C GLY A 142 6.06 6.83 -1.95
N GLY A 143 5.41 5.78 -2.43
CA GLY A 143 6.13 4.72 -3.12
C GLY A 143 7.10 3.97 -2.20
N ASP A 144 7.81 2.98 -2.78
CA ASP A 144 8.57 2.00 -2.00
C ASP A 144 9.88 2.66 -1.58
N SER A 145 10.43 2.28 -0.43
CA SER A 145 11.63 2.95 0.09
C SER A 145 12.80 2.98 -0.89
N ILE A 146 13.36 4.18 -1.05
CA ILE A 146 14.65 4.38 -1.70
C ILE A 146 15.71 3.72 -0.80
N GLU A 147 16.38 2.68 -1.31
CA GLU A 147 17.66 2.18 -0.78
C GLU A 147 17.66 1.66 0.68
N GLY A 148 16.58 1.00 1.15
CA GLY A 148 16.60 0.38 2.48
C GLY A 148 16.73 1.38 3.63
N ARG A 149 16.42 2.67 3.40
CA ARG A 149 16.38 3.68 4.46
C ARG A 149 15.07 3.58 5.23
N TYR A 150 15.19 3.70 6.55
CA TYR A 150 14.09 3.84 7.50
C TYR A 150 13.18 5.01 7.09
N MET A 151 11.89 4.75 6.96
CA MET A 151 10.88 5.79 6.72
C MET A 151 10.51 6.46 8.05
N PRO A 152 10.71 7.77 8.23
CA PRO A 152 10.32 8.44 9.46
C PRO A 152 8.80 8.43 9.66
N HIS A 153 8.36 8.36 10.92
CA HIS A 153 6.95 8.29 11.36
C HIS A 153 6.15 9.58 11.10
N ARG A 154 5.89 9.96 9.85
CA ARG A 154 5.05 11.15 9.51
C ARG A 154 4.11 10.89 8.35
N GLY A 155 2.97 11.58 8.37
CA GLY A 155 2.04 11.62 7.24
C GLY A 155 2.70 12.25 6.02
N TRP A 156 2.29 11.84 4.82
CA TRP A 156 3.00 12.22 3.60
C TRP A 156 2.83 13.69 3.24
N LEU A 157 1.58 14.17 3.24
CA LEU A 157 1.26 15.58 3.29
C LEU A 157 0.80 15.90 4.71
N ASP A 158 1.63 16.62 5.46
CA ASP A 158 1.46 16.82 6.89
C ASP A 158 1.30 18.30 7.24
N VAL A 159 0.06 18.70 7.52
CA VAL A 159 -0.24 20.01 8.12
C VAL A 159 -0.01 19.93 9.62
N GLY A 160 1.12 20.46 10.08
CA GLY A 160 1.56 20.31 11.47
C GLY A 160 0.73 21.11 12.48
N ARG A 161 0.77 20.68 13.75
CA ARG A 161 -0.04 21.21 14.89
C ARG A 161 0.02 22.71 15.16
N ASN A 162 1.10 23.37 14.72
CA ASN A 162 1.33 24.80 14.92
C ASN A 162 1.01 25.64 13.67
N SER A 163 0.56 24.98 12.60
CA SER A 163 0.12 25.65 11.37
C SER A 163 -1.29 26.20 11.55
N ARG A 164 -1.60 27.35 10.95
CA ARG A 164 -2.96 27.90 10.94
C ARG A 164 -3.31 28.49 9.58
N ASN A 165 -4.60 28.59 9.24
CA ASN A 165 -5.04 29.12 7.96
C ASN A 165 -4.40 28.36 6.78
N VAL A 166 -4.63 27.05 6.75
CA VAL A 166 -4.03 26.15 5.75
C VAL A 166 -5.12 25.50 4.93
N ILE A 167 -5.03 25.64 3.61
CA ILE A 167 -5.96 25.07 2.65
C ILE A 167 -5.20 24.08 1.76
N ILE A 168 -5.68 22.85 1.74
CA ILE A 168 -5.26 21.80 0.83
C ILE A 168 -6.45 21.52 -0.09
N ASP A 169 -6.35 21.94 -1.35
CA ASP A 169 -7.45 21.89 -2.31
C ASP A 169 -7.03 21.11 -3.56
N HIS A 170 -7.91 20.24 -4.07
CA HIS A 170 -7.64 19.40 -5.25
C HIS A 170 -6.30 18.64 -5.23
N CYS A 171 -5.79 18.26 -4.06
CA CYS A 171 -4.55 17.48 -3.98
C CYS A 171 -4.85 15.97 -4.01
N SER A 172 -3.86 15.16 -4.37
CA SER A 172 -3.98 13.70 -4.29
C SER A 172 -2.84 13.12 -3.48
N THR A 173 -3.13 12.24 -2.52
CA THR A 173 -2.12 11.51 -1.74
C THR A 173 -2.35 10.01 -1.89
N GLY A 174 -1.26 9.25 -1.95
CA GLY A 174 -1.35 7.80 -1.91
C GLY A 174 -0.02 7.08 -1.98
N TRP A 175 -0.07 5.75 -1.88
CA TRP A 175 1.11 4.90 -1.80
C TRP A 175 1.99 5.25 -0.61
N THR A 176 1.35 5.48 0.53
CA THR A 176 2.03 6.01 1.72
C THR A 176 2.20 4.93 2.77
N PRO A 177 3.38 4.80 3.39
CA PRO A 177 3.64 3.82 4.44
C PRO A 177 2.83 4.10 5.73
N GLN A 178 2.42 5.34 5.95
CA GLN A 178 1.69 5.78 7.15
C GLN A 178 0.33 6.39 6.76
N CYS A 179 0.12 7.69 7.01
CA CYS A 179 -1.07 8.42 6.57
C CYS A 179 -0.82 9.20 5.28
N GLY A 180 -1.77 9.17 4.36
CA GLY A 180 -1.76 9.98 3.14
C GLY A 180 -1.79 11.48 3.44
N LEU A 181 -2.73 11.92 4.29
CA LEU A 181 -2.93 13.33 4.62
C LEU A 181 -3.15 13.52 6.13
N ASN A 182 -2.34 14.33 6.79
CA ASN A 182 -2.55 14.72 8.18
C ASN A 182 -2.98 16.18 8.27
N MET A 183 -4.12 16.43 8.91
CA MET A 183 -4.69 17.75 9.14
C MET A 183 -4.62 18.06 10.64
N ALA A 184 -3.47 18.53 11.10
CA ALA A 184 -3.25 18.90 12.50
C ALA A 184 -3.27 20.42 12.77
N GLY A 185 -3.43 21.23 11.72
CA GLY A 185 -3.46 22.70 11.81
C GLY A 185 -4.77 23.28 12.36
N GLN A 186 -4.74 24.61 12.55
CA GLN A 186 -5.81 25.43 13.11
C GLN A 186 -6.51 26.18 11.99
N LYS A 187 -7.84 26.26 11.97
CA LYS A 187 -8.59 26.87 10.85
C LYS A 187 -8.10 26.34 9.50
N ALA A 188 -8.26 25.04 9.29
CA ALA A 188 -7.72 24.36 8.12
C ALA A 188 -8.81 23.66 7.32
N THR A 189 -8.67 23.65 6.00
CA THR A 189 -9.61 23.02 5.08
C THR A 189 -8.88 22.07 4.15
N ALA A 190 -9.31 20.81 4.11
CA ALA A 190 -9.00 19.88 3.03
C ALA A 190 -10.25 19.74 2.16
N ARG A 191 -10.14 20.07 0.87
CA ARG A 191 -11.29 19.93 -0.03
C ARG A 191 -10.94 19.35 -1.39
N PHE A 192 -11.89 18.60 -1.96
CA PHE A 192 -11.73 17.93 -3.27
C PHE A 192 -10.45 17.12 -3.42
N CYS A 193 -9.92 16.59 -2.31
CA CYS A 193 -8.70 15.81 -2.30
C CYS A 193 -8.98 14.31 -2.48
N ILE A 194 -8.07 13.61 -3.16
CA ILE A 194 -8.01 12.14 -3.17
C ILE A 194 -7.03 11.71 -2.08
N VAL A 195 -7.45 10.85 -1.16
CA VAL A 195 -6.58 10.22 -0.16
C VAL A 195 -6.76 8.72 -0.30
N SER A 196 -5.79 8.06 -0.92
CA SER A 196 -5.99 6.68 -1.35
C SER A 196 -4.80 5.77 -1.19
N GLU A 197 -5.06 4.47 -1.08
CA GLU A 197 -4.03 3.43 -1.15
C GLU A 197 -2.89 3.64 -0.12
N GLY A 198 -3.26 3.90 1.15
CA GLY A 198 -2.34 3.69 2.26
C GLY A 198 -1.90 2.22 2.32
N TRP A 199 -0.63 1.95 2.59
CA TRP A 199 -0.08 0.60 2.48
C TRP A 199 -0.27 -0.26 3.70
N TYR A 200 -0.75 -1.48 3.50
CA TYR A 200 -0.99 -2.39 4.61
C TYR A 200 0.33 -2.84 5.24
N GLU A 201 1.34 -3.16 4.44
CA GLU A 201 2.63 -3.69 4.92
C GLU A 201 3.78 -2.76 4.49
N ALA A 202 3.84 -1.58 5.12
CA ALA A 202 4.72 -0.47 4.78
C ALA A 202 6.22 -0.67 5.08
N GLY A 203 6.63 -1.82 5.62
CA GLY A 203 8.03 -2.13 5.91
C GLY A 203 8.65 -1.40 7.13
N HIS A 204 7.85 -0.83 8.04
CA HIS A 204 8.30 -0.29 9.33
C HIS A 204 7.79 -1.12 10.53
N ASN A 205 8.34 -0.89 11.72
CA ASN A 205 8.15 -1.65 12.97
C ASN A 205 6.76 -1.53 13.64
N GLU A 206 5.76 -1.04 12.93
CA GLU A 206 4.38 -0.95 13.41
C GLU A 206 3.53 -1.89 12.54
N ASP A 207 2.67 -2.71 13.16
CA ASP A 207 1.72 -3.59 12.48
C ASP A 207 0.90 -2.84 11.40
N GLU A 208 0.18 -3.60 10.55
CA GLU A 208 -0.68 -3.14 9.44
C GLU A 208 -1.09 -1.63 9.46
N HIS A 209 -0.55 -0.83 8.53
CA HIS A 209 -0.59 0.65 8.61
C HIS A 209 -1.19 1.37 7.39
N ALA A 210 -2.14 0.75 6.68
CA ALA A 210 -2.85 1.34 5.52
C ALA A 210 -3.81 2.47 5.93
N LYS A 211 -3.29 3.67 6.21
CA LYS A 211 -4.08 4.75 6.83
C LYS A 211 -4.33 5.92 5.88
N GLY A 212 -5.57 6.41 5.86
CA GLY A 212 -5.95 7.52 4.98
C GLY A 212 -5.56 8.89 5.53
N MET A 213 -6.37 9.39 6.45
CA MET A 213 -6.34 10.74 6.97
C MET A 213 -6.38 10.79 8.50
N PHE A 214 -5.50 11.61 9.09
CA PHE A 214 -5.60 12.02 10.48
C PHE A 214 -6.14 13.44 10.60
N VAL A 215 -6.98 13.67 11.61
CA VAL A 215 -7.40 15.01 12.04
C VAL A 215 -7.06 15.16 13.52
N ASN A 216 -6.17 16.11 13.86
CA ASN A 216 -5.61 16.19 15.21
C ASN A 216 -5.14 17.59 15.63
N THR A 217 -5.84 18.25 16.55
CA THR A 217 -5.51 19.64 16.90
C THR A 217 -4.50 19.77 18.06
N ASN A 218 -4.05 20.99 18.33
CA ASN A 218 -3.15 21.30 19.44
C ASN A 218 -3.91 21.27 20.80
N ARG A 219 -3.40 20.47 21.75
CA ARG A 219 -3.98 20.19 23.07
C ARG A 219 -4.23 21.43 23.95
N ILE A 220 -3.50 22.53 23.71
CA ILE A 220 -3.49 23.70 24.61
C ILE A 220 -4.54 24.74 24.24
N LYS A 221 -4.99 24.78 22.98
CA LYS A 221 -5.85 25.88 22.50
C LYS A 221 -7.33 25.55 22.40
N MET A 222 -7.75 24.27 22.39
CA MET A 222 -9.16 23.79 22.49
C MET A 222 -10.23 24.48 21.57
N THR A 223 -9.88 25.37 20.64
CA THR A 223 -10.86 26.28 20.00
C THR A 223 -10.94 26.21 18.46
N GLU A 224 -10.14 25.39 17.79
CA GLU A 224 -9.95 25.57 16.34
C GLU A 224 -10.46 24.40 15.48
N SER A 225 -11.11 24.77 14.38
CA SER A 225 -11.93 23.88 13.54
C SER A 225 -11.22 23.46 12.25
N VAL A 226 -11.46 22.22 11.84
CA VAL A 226 -11.01 21.64 10.57
C VAL A 226 -12.22 21.30 9.72
N ALA A 227 -12.14 21.57 8.42
CA ALA A 227 -13.14 21.18 7.44
C ALA A 227 -12.53 20.15 6.49
N VAL A 228 -13.25 19.04 6.28
CA VAL A 228 -12.91 18.03 5.26
C VAL A 228 -14.14 17.87 4.39
N VAL A 229 -14.03 18.34 3.15
CA VAL A 229 -15.19 18.58 2.29
C VAL A 229 -14.99 18.05 0.88
N GLY A 230 -15.93 17.29 0.34
CA GLY A 230 -15.86 16.86 -1.07
C GLY A 230 -14.68 15.94 -1.40
N CYS A 231 -14.05 15.32 -0.40
CA CYS A 231 -12.88 14.46 -0.59
C CYS A 231 -13.30 13.02 -0.92
N LEU A 232 -12.41 12.31 -1.63
CA LEU A 232 -12.46 10.87 -1.83
C LEU A 232 -11.41 10.20 -0.95
N LEU A 233 -11.85 9.40 0.02
CA LEU A 233 -11.01 8.56 0.85
C LEU A 233 -11.20 7.10 0.44
N ALA A 234 -10.27 6.54 -0.33
CA ALA A 234 -10.46 5.27 -1.03
C ALA A 234 -9.36 4.24 -0.74
N HIS A 235 -9.74 2.97 -0.59
CA HIS A 235 -8.77 1.85 -0.48
C HIS A 235 -7.84 1.90 0.72
N ASN A 236 -8.21 2.66 1.75
CA ASN A 236 -7.48 2.72 3.02
C ASN A 236 -8.09 1.70 4.00
N CYS A 237 -7.30 1.12 4.89
CA CYS A 237 -7.83 0.25 5.92
C CYS A 237 -8.65 1.01 6.96
N ASP A 238 -8.08 2.09 7.48
CA ASP A 238 -8.54 2.79 8.68
C ASP A 238 -8.09 4.26 8.58
N ARG A 239 -8.53 5.09 9.53
CA ARG A 239 -8.32 6.54 9.53
C ARG A 239 -8.91 7.19 8.28
N ASN A 240 -10.24 7.22 8.16
CA ASN A 240 -10.94 7.83 7.01
C ASN A 240 -11.95 8.96 7.35
N PRO A 241 -11.69 9.88 8.29
CA PRO A 241 -10.47 10.11 9.05
C PRO A 241 -10.46 9.40 10.42
N ASP A 242 -9.32 9.44 11.11
CA ASP A 242 -9.23 9.22 12.56
C ASP A 242 -9.08 10.57 13.26
N VAL A 243 -10.00 10.87 14.18
CA VAL A 243 -10.15 12.16 14.85
C VAL A 243 -9.68 12.01 16.29
N MET A 244 -8.68 12.81 16.68
CA MET A 244 -8.00 12.67 17.96
C MET A 244 -7.84 13.99 18.71
N ASN A 245 -7.61 13.89 20.03
CA ASN A 245 -7.22 14.99 20.92
C ASN A 245 -8.21 16.17 20.96
N GLY A 246 -9.52 15.89 20.93
CA GLY A 246 -10.55 16.94 21.04
C GLY A 246 -10.66 17.83 19.79
N ALA A 247 -10.24 17.32 18.63
CA ALA A 247 -10.39 18.06 17.38
C ALA A 247 -11.85 18.43 17.09
N ARG A 248 -12.03 19.62 16.52
CA ARG A 248 -13.32 20.15 16.07
C ARG A 248 -13.40 19.98 14.55
N LEU A 249 -14.31 19.17 14.04
CA LEU A 249 -14.33 18.75 12.63
C LEU A 249 -15.72 18.91 12.01
N VAL A 250 -15.78 19.55 10.84
CA VAL A 250 -16.89 19.36 9.89
C VAL A 250 -16.44 18.41 8.79
N PHE A 251 -17.09 17.26 8.71
CA PHE A 251 -16.88 16.23 7.69
C PHE A 251 -18.12 16.23 6.78
N ALA A 252 -18.03 16.91 5.64
CA ALA A 252 -19.18 17.18 4.78
C ALA A 252 -19.02 16.69 3.34
N ASN A 253 -20.04 16.03 2.80
CA ASN A 253 -20.10 15.59 1.39
C ASN A 253 -18.84 14.85 0.90
N ASN A 254 -18.27 13.96 1.70
CA ASN A 254 -17.14 13.11 1.31
C ASN A 254 -17.62 11.73 0.85
N VAL A 255 -16.80 11.08 0.01
CA VAL A 255 -16.95 9.65 -0.32
C VAL A 255 -15.86 8.88 0.41
N VAL A 256 -16.27 7.94 1.25
CA VAL A 256 -15.36 7.00 1.91
C VAL A 256 -15.62 5.62 1.32
N TYR A 257 -14.70 5.13 0.49
CA TYR A 257 -14.88 3.91 -0.30
C TYR A 257 -13.87 2.82 0.04
N ASN A 258 -14.35 1.57 0.06
CA ASN A 258 -13.52 0.38 0.22
C ASN A 258 -12.61 0.44 1.45
N TYR A 259 -13.15 0.95 2.56
CA TYR A 259 -12.45 0.99 3.83
C TYR A 259 -12.44 -0.40 4.45
N ALA A 260 -11.27 -0.92 4.83
CA ALA A 260 -11.18 -2.31 5.31
C ALA A 260 -11.65 -2.50 6.76
N ALA A 261 -11.45 -1.50 7.61
CA ALA A 261 -11.79 -1.53 9.03
C ALA A 261 -12.73 -0.40 9.45
N THR A 262 -12.37 0.87 9.19
CA THR A 262 -13.21 2.02 9.60
C THR A 262 -13.44 3.05 8.50
N GLY A 263 -14.69 3.51 8.38
CA GLY A 263 -15.10 4.59 7.51
C GLY A 263 -14.85 5.97 8.14
N LEU A 264 -15.10 6.11 9.44
CA LEU A 264 -14.74 7.28 10.24
C LEU A 264 -14.51 6.81 11.67
N LYS A 265 -13.47 7.34 12.30
CA LYS A 265 -13.08 6.92 13.64
C LYS A 265 -12.83 8.11 14.54
N MET A 266 -13.37 8.03 15.76
CA MET A 266 -13.09 8.95 16.85
C MET A 266 -12.71 8.14 18.07
N ILE A 267 -11.42 8.18 18.44
CA ILE A 267 -10.86 7.35 19.51
C ILE A 267 -10.44 8.20 20.71
N GLU A 268 -10.82 7.75 21.90
CA GLU A 268 -10.10 8.07 23.13
C GLU A 268 -8.80 7.25 23.18
N SER A 269 -7.63 7.86 23.32
CA SER A 269 -6.34 7.14 23.28
C SER A 269 -6.23 6.09 24.39
N SER A 270 -6.72 4.87 24.16
CA SER A 270 -6.91 3.82 25.16
C SER A 270 -5.66 2.97 25.42
N LYS A 271 -4.51 3.32 24.84
CA LYS A 271 -3.22 2.63 25.11
C LYS A 271 -2.24 3.55 25.82
N GLY A 272 -2.46 3.82 27.11
CA GLY A 272 -1.45 4.03 28.16
C GLY A 272 -0.23 4.95 27.95
N ARG A 273 -0.10 5.71 26.85
CA ARG A 273 1.10 6.55 26.58
C ARG A 273 0.90 8.03 26.82
N THR A 274 -0.33 8.51 27.00
CA THR A 274 -0.57 9.84 27.60
C THR A 274 -1.90 9.85 28.35
N ASN A 275 -1.91 10.26 29.62
CA ASN A 275 -3.11 10.46 30.45
C ASN A 275 -4.07 11.58 29.95
N ALA A 276 -3.94 12.05 28.71
CA ALA A 276 -4.59 13.27 28.20
C ALA A 276 -5.92 13.04 27.44
N GLY A 277 -6.32 11.79 27.16
CA GLY A 277 -7.50 11.47 26.35
C GLY A 277 -8.85 11.50 27.08
N LYS A 278 -8.83 11.37 28.42
CA LYS A 278 -10.04 11.17 29.26
C LYS A 278 -10.93 12.42 29.42
N ASP A 279 -10.39 13.61 29.18
CA ASP A 279 -11.08 14.89 29.41
C ASP A 279 -11.24 15.77 28.15
N SER A 280 -10.82 15.28 26.98
CA SER A 280 -10.97 16.03 25.73
C SER A 280 -12.41 16.00 25.22
N ILE A 281 -12.99 17.18 24.94
CA ILE A 281 -14.32 17.30 24.32
C ILE A 281 -14.19 17.37 22.81
N TYR A 282 -14.75 16.37 22.11
CA TYR A 282 -14.79 16.34 20.65
C TYR A 282 -16.03 17.07 20.13
N THR A 283 -15.90 17.88 19.07
CA THR A 283 -17.04 18.57 18.42
C THR A 283 -17.08 18.25 16.94
N LEU A 284 -18.01 17.42 16.51
CA LEU A 284 -18.07 16.92 15.14
C LEU A 284 -19.44 17.16 14.50
N SER A 285 -19.44 17.54 13.22
CA SER A 285 -20.61 17.49 12.35
C SER A 285 -20.30 16.63 11.13
N VAL A 286 -21.03 15.51 10.99
CA VAL A 286 -20.89 14.55 9.89
C VAL A 286 -22.15 14.64 9.04
N VAL A 287 -22.04 15.28 7.87
CA VAL A 287 -23.21 15.69 7.08
C VAL A 287 -23.05 15.36 5.59
N GLY A 288 -24.10 14.80 4.96
CA GLY A 288 -24.14 14.55 3.52
C GLY A 288 -23.10 13.57 2.96
N ASN A 289 -22.44 12.75 3.80
CA ASN A 289 -21.35 11.86 3.34
C ASN A 289 -21.88 10.54 2.76
N ALA A 290 -21.08 9.90 1.92
CA ALA A 290 -21.33 8.56 1.39
C ALA A 290 -20.24 7.58 1.88
N PHE A 291 -20.61 6.67 2.78
CA PHE A 291 -19.78 5.55 3.24
C PHE A 291 -20.12 4.31 2.42
N VAL A 292 -19.23 3.95 1.50
CA VAL A 292 -19.49 2.92 0.50
C VAL A 292 -18.56 1.71 0.70
N PRO A 293 -19.12 0.52 1.00
CA PRO A 293 -18.30 -0.67 1.13
C PRO A 293 -17.70 -1.07 -0.22
N GLY A 294 -16.51 -1.65 -0.19
CA GLY A 294 -15.86 -2.30 -1.33
C GLY A 294 -15.41 -3.71 -1.00
N ILE A 295 -14.60 -4.31 -1.86
CA ILE A 295 -14.14 -5.70 -1.73
C ILE A 295 -13.37 -5.97 -0.44
N ASP A 296 -12.69 -4.97 0.12
CA ASP A 296 -11.94 -5.08 1.37
C ASP A 296 -12.79 -4.71 2.60
N THR A 297 -13.97 -4.13 2.39
CA THR A 297 -14.85 -3.73 3.48
C THR A 297 -15.47 -4.93 4.14
N GLY A 298 -15.17 -5.09 5.43
CA GLY A 298 -15.61 -6.21 6.23
C GLY A 298 -14.49 -7.04 6.83
N GLY A 299 -13.26 -6.61 6.56
CA GLY A 299 -12.07 -7.28 7.04
C GLY A 299 -11.80 -8.57 6.28
N ASP A 300 -10.55 -8.99 6.36
CA ASP A 300 -10.13 -10.30 5.91
C ASP A 300 -10.56 -11.32 7.00
N PRO A 301 -11.38 -12.36 6.69
CA PRO A 301 -11.77 -13.40 7.65
C PRO A 301 -10.57 -14.07 8.34
N GLN A 302 -9.39 -14.01 7.72
CA GLN A 302 -8.13 -14.55 8.20
C GLN A 302 -7.38 -13.58 9.14
N ARG A 303 -7.81 -12.30 9.19
CA ARG A 303 -7.30 -11.23 10.06
C ARG A 303 -8.40 -10.74 11.00
N PRO A 304 -8.78 -11.52 12.03
CA PRO A 304 -9.95 -11.25 12.89
C PRO A 304 -9.93 -9.92 13.68
N TRP A 305 -8.77 -9.23 13.75
CA TRP A 305 -8.65 -7.86 14.26
C TRP A 305 -9.24 -6.80 13.30
N ARG A 306 -9.33 -7.10 12.00
CA ARG A 306 -10.19 -6.41 11.06
C ARG A 306 -11.62 -6.90 11.30
N GLY A 307 -12.23 -6.36 12.36
CA GLY A 307 -13.56 -6.74 12.80
C GLY A 307 -14.65 -6.58 11.73
N LYS A 308 -15.92 -6.74 12.12
CA LYS A 308 -17.03 -6.27 11.28
C LYS A 308 -16.75 -4.81 10.90
N PRO A 309 -17.01 -4.41 9.64
CA PRO A 309 -16.65 -3.08 9.18
C PRO A 309 -17.41 -2.05 10.01
N MET A 310 -16.71 -1.03 10.48
CA MET A 310 -17.32 0.06 11.24
C MET A 310 -17.43 1.27 10.34
N TRP A 311 -18.65 1.66 9.98
CA TRP A 311 -18.86 2.89 9.20
C TRP A 311 -18.42 4.09 10.05
N ILE A 312 -18.99 4.23 11.23
CA ILE A 312 -18.66 5.27 12.20
C ILE A 312 -18.35 4.59 13.54
N TYR A 313 -17.19 4.90 14.09
CA TYR A 313 -16.75 4.43 15.41
C TYR A 313 -16.57 5.62 16.36
N LEU A 314 -17.30 5.59 17.48
CA LEU A 314 -17.22 6.59 18.55
C LEU A 314 -16.86 5.88 19.86
N SER A 315 -15.80 6.31 20.54
CA SER A 315 -15.37 5.70 21.80
C SER A 315 -15.14 6.68 22.95
N ASN A 316 -15.54 7.95 22.82
CA ASN A 316 -15.33 8.96 23.86
C ASN A 316 -16.67 9.44 24.46
N PRO A 317 -16.88 9.31 25.78
CA PRO A 317 -18.14 9.69 26.42
C PRO A 317 -18.37 11.22 26.51
N LYS A 318 -17.33 12.06 26.43
CA LYS A 318 -17.44 13.52 26.62
C LYS A 318 -17.49 14.32 25.30
N SER A 319 -18.31 13.91 24.33
CA SER A 319 -18.32 14.49 22.97
C SER A 319 -19.62 15.22 22.61
N ARG A 320 -19.61 16.06 21.57
CA ARG A 320 -20.80 16.61 20.89
C ARG A 320 -20.68 16.28 19.40
N VAL A 321 -21.39 15.26 18.97
CA VAL A 321 -21.34 14.73 17.60
C VAL A 321 -22.72 14.85 16.99
N PHE A 322 -22.81 15.53 15.86
CA PHE A 322 -24.00 15.49 15.01
C PHE A 322 -23.77 14.54 13.84
N LEU A 323 -24.67 13.58 13.69
CA LEU A 323 -24.72 12.67 12.54
C LEU A 323 -26.00 12.99 11.78
N SER A 324 -25.86 13.59 10.60
CA SER A 324 -27.02 13.90 9.75
C SER A 324 -27.77 12.60 9.40
N PRO A 325 -29.12 12.58 9.46
CA PRO A 325 -29.89 11.45 8.99
C PRO A 325 -29.71 11.20 7.48
N ASP A 326 -29.24 12.20 6.73
CA ASP A 326 -28.98 12.12 5.30
C ASP A 326 -27.67 11.40 4.95
N ASN A 327 -26.76 11.13 5.90
CA ASN A 327 -25.54 10.35 5.57
C ASN A 327 -25.90 9.00 4.95
N LEU A 328 -25.31 8.71 3.78
CA LEU A 328 -25.54 7.51 3.02
C LEU A 328 -24.52 6.43 3.43
N ILE A 329 -25.01 5.33 3.97
CA ILE A 329 -24.21 4.24 4.53
C ILE A 329 -24.63 2.96 3.82
N ASN A 330 -23.79 2.44 2.91
CA ASN A 330 -24.13 1.37 1.96
C ASN A 330 -25.50 1.56 1.29
N GLY A 331 -25.72 2.76 0.74
CA GLY A 331 -26.96 3.10 0.04
C GLY A 331 -28.18 3.31 0.93
N LYS A 332 -28.03 3.37 2.26
CA LYS A 332 -29.13 3.59 3.21
C LYS A 332 -28.91 4.84 4.05
N THR A 333 -30.01 5.50 4.40
CA THR A 333 -30.08 6.58 5.39
C THR A 333 -30.67 6.06 6.69
N TYR A 334 -30.42 6.77 7.80
CA TYR A 334 -30.80 6.32 9.14
C TYR A 334 -31.39 7.48 9.92
N ALA A 335 -32.70 7.42 10.20
CA ALA A 335 -33.40 8.42 10.98
C ALA A 335 -32.88 8.49 12.43
N ASN A 336 -32.56 7.32 13.01
CA ASN A 336 -31.88 7.23 14.29
C ASN A 336 -30.36 7.33 14.09
N PRO A 337 -29.69 8.41 14.57
CA PRO A 337 -28.26 8.57 14.36
C PRO A 337 -27.42 7.47 15.04
N TRP A 338 -27.96 6.80 16.06
CA TRP A 338 -27.28 5.68 16.72
C TRP A 338 -27.12 4.44 15.84
N GLU A 339 -27.96 4.27 14.81
CA GLU A 339 -27.84 3.17 13.86
C GLU A 339 -26.71 3.37 12.84
N GLN A 340 -26.20 4.60 12.71
CA GLN A 340 -25.01 4.91 11.92
C GLN A 340 -23.72 4.45 12.61
N ILE A 341 -23.76 4.12 13.91
CA ILE A 341 -22.61 3.78 14.74
C ILE A 341 -22.51 2.25 14.94
N ASN A 342 -21.36 1.67 14.60
CA ASN A 342 -21.08 0.24 14.78
C ASN A 342 -20.01 0.03 15.88
N ALA A 343 -20.39 0.00 17.17
CA ALA A 343 -19.43 -0.13 18.28
C ALA A 343 -19.02 -1.58 18.64
N ARG A 344 -19.55 -2.61 17.97
CA ARG A 344 -19.76 -3.95 18.57
C ARG A 344 -18.56 -4.90 18.76
N ARG A 345 -17.29 -4.54 18.45
CA ARG A 345 -16.19 -5.55 18.51
C ARG A 345 -14.89 -5.16 19.23
N TRP A 346 -14.73 -3.93 19.70
CA TRP A 346 -13.67 -3.59 20.67
C TRP A 346 -14.21 -3.54 22.12
N MET A 347 -15.53 -3.74 22.28
CA MET A 347 -16.28 -3.68 23.55
C MET A 347 -16.25 -4.98 24.38
N ASP A 348 -15.38 -5.95 24.08
CA ASP A 348 -15.20 -7.13 24.95
C ASP A 348 -14.39 -6.80 26.23
N ASP A 349 -14.06 -5.52 26.48
CA ASP A 349 -13.56 -5.03 27.77
C ASP A 349 -14.66 -4.53 28.72
N GLY A 350 -15.94 -4.54 28.30
CA GLY A 350 -17.09 -4.25 29.15
C GLY A 350 -17.25 -2.78 29.59
N ASN A 351 -16.36 -1.86 29.20
CA ASN A 351 -16.26 -0.52 29.81
C ASN A 351 -16.38 0.69 28.86
N SER A 352 -16.70 0.49 27.58
CA SER A 352 -16.56 1.52 26.55
C SER A 352 -17.82 1.74 25.68
N LYS A 353 -19.02 1.77 26.28
CA LYS A 353 -20.23 2.25 25.58
C LYS A 353 -20.15 3.78 25.37
N PRO A 354 -20.44 4.32 24.17
CA PRO A 354 -20.52 5.77 23.98
C PRO A 354 -21.61 6.35 24.89
N ASP A 355 -21.35 7.52 25.49
CA ASP A 355 -22.33 8.24 26.30
C ASP A 355 -23.56 8.58 25.43
N PRO A 356 -24.79 8.23 25.84
CA PRO A 356 -26.00 8.61 25.13
C PRO A 356 -26.15 10.12 24.87
N LYS A 357 -25.44 10.98 25.61
CA LYS A 357 -25.39 12.44 25.40
C LYS A 357 -24.36 12.87 24.36
N ALA A 358 -23.50 11.97 23.89
CA ALA A 358 -22.44 12.30 22.94
C ALA A 358 -23.00 12.69 21.56
N VAL A 359 -24.14 12.13 21.17
CA VAL A 359 -24.82 12.44 19.91
C VAL A 359 -25.87 13.51 20.17
N VAL A 360 -25.75 14.65 19.47
CA VAL A 360 -26.63 15.81 19.60
C VAL A 360 -27.58 15.91 18.40
N GLY A 361 -28.76 16.52 18.60
CA GLY A 361 -29.80 16.63 17.56
C GLY A 361 -29.58 17.74 16.53
N GLN A 362 -28.60 18.62 16.71
CA GLN A 362 -28.25 19.68 15.76
C GLN A 362 -26.72 19.81 15.62
N PRO A 363 -26.21 20.26 14.45
CA PRO A 363 -24.79 20.49 14.23
C PRO A 363 -24.17 21.37 15.33
N PRO A 364 -23.19 20.88 16.11
CA PRO A 364 -22.50 21.72 17.10
C PRO A 364 -21.39 22.58 16.47
N LEU A 365 -21.12 22.38 15.17
CA LEU A 365 -20.15 23.11 14.37
C LEU A 365 -20.60 23.11 12.91
N GLU A 366 -20.55 24.27 12.26
CA GLU A 366 -20.92 24.43 10.86
C GLU A 366 -19.83 25.19 10.11
N ILE A 367 -19.83 25.06 8.79
CA ILE A 367 -19.00 25.88 7.91
C ILE A 367 -19.93 27.00 7.38
N PRO A 368 -19.71 28.27 7.78
CA PRO A 368 -20.51 29.38 7.27
C PRO A 368 -20.48 29.43 5.74
N GLY A 369 -21.63 29.63 5.11
CA GLY A 369 -21.77 29.71 3.65
C GLY A 369 -21.60 28.39 2.89
N TYR A 370 -21.40 27.25 3.58
CA TYR A 370 -21.30 25.96 2.92
C TYR A 370 -22.68 25.32 2.72
N ASP A 371 -23.06 25.13 1.45
CA ASP A 371 -24.28 24.42 1.08
C ASP A 371 -24.04 22.90 1.05
N VAL A 372 -24.63 22.21 2.04
CA VAL A 372 -24.52 20.75 2.16
C VAL A 372 -25.38 20.08 1.08
N LYS A 373 -24.74 19.32 0.20
CA LYS A 373 -25.45 18.59 -0.85
C LYS A 373 -26.20 17.37 -0.28
N PRO A 374 -27.32 16.94 -0.88
CA PRO A 374 -27.94 15.67 -0.56
C PRO A 374 -26.94 14.51 -0.73
N ALA A 375 -26.83 13.61 0.25
CA ALA A 375 -25.81 12.56 0.23
C ALA A 375 -25.92 11.59 -0.95
N ARG A 376 -27.13 11.43 -1.50
CA ARG A 376 -27.38 10.64 -2.73
C ARG A 376 -26.65 11.20 -3.96
N GLU A 377 -26.35 12.50 -3.96
CA GLU A 377 -25.63 13.19 -5.04
C GLU A 377 -24.11 13.29 -4.76
N THR A 378 -23.70 13.11 -3.50
CA THR A 378 -22.31 13.26 -3.04
C THR A 378 -21.35 12.40 -3.85
N GLU A 379 -21.66 11.13 -4.12
CA GLU A 379 -20.71 10.27 -4.85
C GLU A 379 -20.46 10.75 -6.27
N ALA A 380 -21.52 11.04 -7.04
CA ALA A 380 -21.39 11.54 -8.40
C ALA A 380 -20.64 12.88 -8.43
N TRP A 381 -20.98 13.79 -7.50
CA TRP A 381 -20.36 15.09 -7.38
C TRP A 381 -18.88 15.01 -7.02
N VAL A 382 -18.51 14.21 -6.01
CA VAL A 382 -17.10 14.04 -5.61
C VAL A 382 -16.30 13.39 -6.74
N LEU A 383 -16.78 12.30 -7.34
CA LEU A 383 -16.04 11.60 -8.40
C LEU A 383 -15.90 12.42 -9.69
N ALA A 384 -16.76 13.41 -9.91
CA ALA A 384 -16.60 14.39 -10.99
C ALA A 384 -15.48 15.39 -10.68
N ASN A 385 -15.40 15.90 -9.45
CA ASN A 385 -14.57 17.06 -9.09
C ASN A 385 -13.25 16.74 -8.36
N VAL A 386 -13.04 15.53 -7.87
CA VAL A 386 -11.90 15.26 -6.96
C VAL A 386 -10.55 15.13 -7.69
N GLY A 387 -9.49 15.59 -7.04
CA GLY A 387 -8.09 15.37 -7.39
C GLY A 387 -7.45 16.48 -8.22
N PRO A 388 -6.15 16.36 -8.56
CA PRO A 388 -5.36 17.46 -9.15
C PRO A 388 -5.87 18.02 -10.47
N PHE A 389 -6.34 17.17 -11.38
CA PHE A 389 -6.80 17.62 -12.70
C PHE A 389 -8.14 16.92 -13.02
N PRO A 390 -9.26 17.33 -12.40
CA PRO A 390 -10.53 16.62 -12.52
C PRO A 390 -11.02 16.43 -13.96
N ALA A 391 -10.84 17.45 -14.81
CA ALA A 391 -11.21 17.40 -16.23
C ALA A 391 -10.34 16.42 -17.03
N ARG A 392 -9.08 16.20 -16.61
CA ARG A 392 -8.13 15.32 -17.31
C ARG A 392 -7.12 14.68 -16.34
N ARG A 393 -7.61 13.75 -15.52
CA ARG A 393 -6.82 13.10 -14.46
C ARG A 393 -5.60 12.36 -15.01
N ASN A 394 -4.51 12.35 -14.24
CA ASN A 394 -3.38 11.46 -14.53
C ASN A 394 -3.80 9.98 -14.36
N PRO A 395 -3.02 9.01 -14.87
CA PRO A 395 -3.40 7.59 -14.85
C PRO A 395 -3.65 7.01 -13.45
N ILE A 396 -3.02 7.54 -12.40
CA ILE A 396 -3.18 7.03 -11.03
C ILE A 396 -4.53 7.49 -10.47
N ASP A 397 -4.79 8.80 -10.51
CA ASP A 397 -6.03 9.38 -9.99
C ASP A 397 -7.25 8.92 -10.80
N ALA A 398 -7.11 8.80 -12.12
CA ALA A 398 -8.14 8.25 -13.00
C ALA A 398 -8.51 6.81 -12.60
N ARG A 399 -7.51 5.97 -12.26
CA ARG A 399 -7.73 4.60 -11.81
C ARG A 399 -8.50 4.56 -10.49
N VAL A 400 -8.11 5.34 -9.48
CA VAL A 400 -8.78 5.35 -8.17
C VAL A 400 -10.26 5.79 -8.31
N VAL A 401 -10.52 6.83 -9.10
CA VAL A 401 -11.89 7.29 -9.39
C VAL A 401 -12.69 6.24 -10.15
N PHE A 402 -12.10 5.60 -11.17
CA PHE A 402 -12.72 4.52 -11.92
C PHE A 402 -13.07 3.34 -11.02
N GLU A 403 -12.10 2.84 -10.26
CA GLU A 403 -12.25 1.73 -9.32
C GLU A 403 -13.32 2.01 -8.24
N THR A 404 -13.45 3.26 -7.81
CA THR A 404 -14.52 3.69 -6.90
C THR A 404 -15.89 3.59 -7.55
N ARG A 405 -16.02 4.12 -8.77
CA ARG A 405 -17.26 4.13 -9.54
C ARG A 405 -17.74 2.73 -9.89
N THR A 406 -16.82 1.84 -10.28
CA THR A 406 -17.14 0.47 -10.73
C THR A 406 -17.17 -0.54 -9.60
N ARG A 407 -16.84 -0.11 -8.37
CA ARG A 407 -16.71 -0.97 -7.19
C ARG A 407 -15.64 -2.06 -7.29
N THR A 408 -14.65 -1.89 -8.17
CA THR A 408 -13.64 -2.94 -8.45
C THR A 408 -12.33 -2.77 -7.71
N GLY A 409 -12.12 -1.64 -7.03
CA GLY A 409 -10.81 -1.35 -6.45
C GLY A 409 -10.53 -2.12 -5.18
N ARG A 410 -9.24 -2.30 -4.90
CA ARG A 410 -8.71 -3.01 -3.75
C ARG A 410 -7.56 -2.25 -3.10
N GLY A 411 -7.35 -2.52 -1.82
CA GLY A 411 -6.18 -2.12 -1.07
C GLY A 411 -4.88 -2.58 -1.72
N ARG A 412 -3.82 -1.77 -1.57
CA ARG A 412 -2.47 -2.05 -2.10
C ARG A 412 -1.46 -2.07 -0.97
N ASP A 413 -0.42 -2.87 -1.15
CA ASP A 413 0.63 -3.05 -0.14
C ASP A 413 1.99 -2.52 -0.56
N ASP A 414 2.23 -2.41 -1.87
CA ASP A 414 3.48 -1.94 -2.43
C ASP A 414 3.23 -1.27 -3.79
N LEU A 415 4.24 -0.54 -4.27
CA LEU A 415 4.17 0.17 -5.55
C LEU A 415 3.82 -0.78 -6.71
N ALA A 416 4.28 -2.01 -6.66
CA ALA A 416 4.12 -2.94 -7.76
C ALA A 416 2.77 -3.70 -7.74
N ASP A 417 2.06 -3.79 -6.61
CA ASP A 417 0.61 -4.09 -6.59
C ASP A 417 -0.21 -2.90 -7.11
N ALA A 418 0.25 -1.67 -6.90
CA ALA A 418 -0.36 -0.47 -7.47
C ALA A 418 -0.09 -0.29 -8.99
N GLY A 419 0.65 -1.21 -9.62
CA GLY A 419 0.94 -1.20 -11.06
C GLY A 419 2.27 -0.53 -11.45
N GLY A 420 3.12 -0.19 -10.48
CA GLY A 420 4.37 0.52 -10.69
C GLY A 420 4.19 2.02 -10.85
N TRP A 421 5.30 2.76 -10.98
CA TRP A 421 5.25 4.16 -11.41
C TRP A 421 4.79 4.21 -12.88
N PRO A 422 3.60 4.74 -13.21
CA PRO A 422 3.22 4.95 -14.60
C PRO A 422 4.16 5.98 -15.24
N LYS A 423 4.29 5.92 -16.57
CA LYS A 423 4.98 7.00 -17.28
C LYS A 423 4.15 8.28 -17.16
N ILE A 424 4.72 9.29 -16.50
CA ILE A 424 4.22 10.66 -16.45
C ILE A 424 5.20 11.48 -17.29
N GLU A 425 4.71 12.06 -18.37
CA GLU A 425 5.55 12.84 -19.30
C GLU A 425 6.02 14.13 -18.65
N GLU A 426 7.29 14.49 -18.89
CA GLU A 426 7.79 15.82 -18.60
C GLU A 426 7.39 16.75 -19.75
N ASN A 427 6.54 17.73 -19.44
CA ASN A 427 6.14 18.76 -20.39
C ASN A 427 6.53 20.13 -19.87
N ARG A 428 6.69 21.09 -20.78
CA ARG A 428 7.08 22.47 -20.45
C ARG A 428 6.13 23.46 -21.11
N ARG A 429 5.80 24.52 -20.40
CA ARG A 429 4.97 25.63 -20.91
C ARG A 429 5.47 26.93 -20.29
N LYS A 430 5.82 27.90 -21.14
CA LYS A 430 6.14 29.26 -20.69
C LYS A 430 4.85 29.94 -20.21
N LEU A 431 4.89 30.56 -19.03
CA LEU A 431 3.78 31.29 -18.46
C LEU A 431 3.97 32.80 -18.66
N THR A 432 2.93 33.45 -19.15
CA THR A 432 2.84 34.92 -19.25
C THR A 432 1.98 35.41 -18.10
N LEU A 433 2.59 36.21 -17.22
CA LEU A 433 1.89 36.79 -16.07
C LEU A 433 1.00 37.96 -16.52
N PRO A 434 -0.06 38.30 -15.76
CA PRO A 434 -0.81 39.54 -15.95
C PRO A 434 0.12 40.77 -15.95
N LYS A 435 -0.25 41.83 -16.67
CA LYS A 435 0.55 43.07 -16.75
C LYS A 435 0.72 43.73 -15.38
N ASN A 436 -0.33 43.71 -14.57
CA ASN A 436 -0.38 44.30 -13.23
C ASN A 436 -0.72 43.23 -12.18
N PRO A 437 0.15 42.24 -11.90
CA PRO A 437 -0.23 41.06 -11.12
C PRO A 437 -0.64 41.36 -9.67
N ASN A 438 -0.25 42.51 -9.12
CA ASN A 438 -0.63 42.91 -7.76
C ASN A 438 -1.79 43.91 -7.71
N GLY A 439 -2.25 44.41 -8.87
CA GLY A 439 -3.44 45.25 -8.92
C GLY A 439 -4.72 44.45 -8.75
N ASP A 440 -5.81 45.17 -8.59
CA ASP A 440 -7.19 44.69 -8.56
C ASP A 440 -7.93 45.58 -9.57
N ASP A 441 -7.87 45.21 -10.86
CA ASP A 441 -8.28 46.09 -11.95
C ASP A 441 -9.82 46.23 -12.03
N ASP A 442 -10.58 45.29 -11.45
CA ASP A 442 -12.05 45.30 -11.43
C ASP A 442 -12.66 45.60 -10.04
N SER A 443 -11.82 45.78 -9.02
CA SER A 443 -12.20 46.15 -7.65
C SER A 443 -13.08 45.12 -6.95
N ASP A 444 -12.91 43.83 -7.28
CA ASP A 444 -13.62 42.72 -6.63
C ASP A 444 -12.92 42.21 -5.36
N GLY A 445 -11.71 42.74 -5.08
CA GLY A 445 -10.88 42.43 -3.93
C GLY A 445 -9.83 41.33 -4.16
N TYR A 446 -9.88 40.64 -5.30
CA TYR A 446 -8.82 39.73 -5.74
C TYR A 446 -7.75 40.49 -6.51
N THR A 447 -6.51 40.05 -6.36
CA THR A 447 -5.46 40.53 -7.26
C THR A 447 -5.63 39.93 -8.66
N ASN A 448 -5.22 40.65 -9.69
CA ASN A 448 -5.18 40.15 -11.08
C ASN A 448 -4.39 38.83 -11.19
N LEU A 449 -3.41 38.59 -10.30
CA LEU A 449 -2.73 37.29 -10.21
C LEU A 449 -3.62 36.20 -9.62
N GLU A 450 -4.41 36.46 -8.59
CA GLU A 450 -5.37 35.50 -8.04
C GLU A 450 -6.39 35.11 -9.11
N GLU A 451 -7.00 36.08 -9.79
CA GLU A 451 -7.94 35.81 -10.89
C GLU A 451 -7.30 34.97 -12.00
N TRP A 452 -6.05 35.28 -12.36
CA TRP A 452 -5.29 34.50 -13.33
C TRP A 452 -5.09 33.05 -12.86
N LEU A 453 -4.82 32.83 -11.57
CA LEU A 453 -4.72 31.48 -10.98
C LEU A 453 -6.08 30.78 -10.88
N HIS A 454 -7.17 31.51 -10.64
CA HIS A 454 -8.53 30.98 -10.62
C HIS A 454 -8.96 30.54 -12.01
N ALA A 455 -8.59 31.28 -13.05
CA ALA A 455 -8.81 30.85 -14.44
C ALA A 455 -8.10 29.51 -14.74
N PHE A 456 -6.86 29.32 -14.28
CA PHE A 456 -6.18 28.02 -14.37
C PHE A 456 -6.90 26.91 -13.61
N ALA A 457 -7.43 27.21 -12.42
CA ALA A 457 -8.22 26.25 -11.65
C ALA A 457 -9.51 25.88 -12.41
N ASP A 458 -10.23 26.87 -12.95
CA ASP A 458 -11.44 26.68 -13.77
C ASP A 458 -11.16 25.78 -14.99
N GLU A 459 -10.00 25.91 -15.65
CA GLU A 459 -9.61 25.07 -16.79
C GLU A 459 -9.37 23.62 -16.36
N VAL A 460 -8.52 23.37 -15.35
CA VAL A 460 -8.14 22.00 -14.95
C VAL A 460 -9.28 21.25 -14.26
N GLU A 461 -10.23 21.99 -13.67
CA GLU A 461 -11.47 21.46 -13.09
C GLU A 461 -12.58 21.29 -14.13
N GLY A 462 -12.46 21.89 -15.32
CA GLY A 462 -13.45 21.79 -16.39
C GLY A 462 -14.67 22.69 -16.20
N ARG A 463 -14.53 23.77 -15.42
CA ARG A 463 -15.59 24.78 -15.19
C ARG A 463 -15.70 25.80 -16.32
N LYS A 464 -14.63 26.05 -17.09
CA LYS A 464 -14.60 26.97 -18.25
C LYS A 464 -13.73 26.41 -19.40
N GLY A 465 -13.87 26.99 -20.60
CA GLY A 465 -13.06 26.65 -21.80
C GLY A 465 -11.57 27.05 -21.68
N PRO A 466 -10.70 26.68 -22.64
CA PRO A 466 -9.24 26.88 -22.54
C PRO A 466 -8.84 28.35 -22.43
N ILE A 467 -7.82 28.65 -21.61
CA ILE A 467 -7.32 30.01 -21.32
C ILE A 467 -6.53 30.58 -22.52
N PRO A 468 -6.60 31.91 -22.79
CA PRO A 468 -5.75 32.56 -23.79
C PRO A 468 -4.24 32.29 -23.57
N GLY A 469 -3.55 31.80 -24.60
CA GLY A 469 -2.12 31.44 -24.54
C GLY A 469 -1.85 29.95 -24.32
N THR A 470 -2.89 29.12 -24.25
CA THR A 470 -2.78 27.65 -24.37
C THR A 470 -2.99 27.24 -25.84
N ASP A 471 -2.15 26.36 -26.39
CA ASP A 471 -2.33 25.84 -27.76
C ASP A 471 -3.60 24.95 -27.81
N PRO A 472 -4.67 25.39 -28.50
CA PRO A 472 -5.92 24.62 -28.57
C PRO A 472 -5.75 23.29 -29.32
N ALA A 473 -4.72 23.15 -30.16
CA ALA A 473 -4.50 21.98 -30.99
C ALA A 473 -3.83 20.81 -30.23
N LEU A 474 -3.07 21.10 -29.17
CA LEU A 474 -2.40 20.06 -28.37
C LEU A 474 -3.42 19.24 -27.55
N GLY A 475 -4.43 19.91 -26.98
CA GLY A 475 -5.51 19.27 -26.22
C GLY A 475 -6.37 18.34 -27.08
N LYS A 476 -6.69 18.74 -28.31
CA LYS A 476 -7.56 17.99 -29.23
C LYS A 476 -6.86 16.75 -29.80
N ARG A 477 -5.61 16.87 -30.24
CA ARG A 477 -4.82 15.75 -30.80
C ARG A 477 -4.45 14.70 -29.74
N GLU A 478 -4.29 15.10 -28.48
CA GLU A 478 -4.01 14.15 -27.39
C GLU A 478 -5.27 13.51 -26.78
N ALA A 479 -6.40 14.23 -26.72
CA ALA A 479 -7.70 13.65 -26.33
C ALA A 479 -8.12 12.53 -27.30
N GLU A 480 -7.93 12.73 -28.61
CA GLU A 480 -8.18 11.73 -29.65
C GLU A 480 -7.22 10.52 -29.57
N ARG A 481 -6.01 10.70 -29.03
CA ARG A 481 -5.00 9.64 -28.82
C ARG A 481 -5.23 8.86 -27.52
N CYS A 482 -5.78 9.50 -26.48
CA CYS A 482 -6.21 8.85 -25.24
C CYS A 482 -7.52 8.06 -25.40
N ALA A 483 -8.46 8.53 -26.23
CA ALA A 483 -9.69 7.79 -26.55
C ALA A 483 -9.45 6.48 -27.32
N LYS A 484 -8.26 6.31 -27.92
CA LYS A 484 -7.88 5.15 -28.76
C LYS A 484 -6.96 4.13 -28.07
N ARG A 485 -6.65 4.29 -26.78
CA ARG A 485 -5.87 3.29 -26.02
C ARG A 485 -6.79 2.45 -25.15
N PRO A 486 -6.76 1.11 -25.23
CA PRO A 486 -7.53 0.28 -24.31
C PRO A 486 -7.02 0.52 -22.89
N SER A 487 -7.94 0.91 -22.01
CA SER A 487 -7.75 0.85 -20.57
C SER A 487 -7.42 -0.58 -20.16
N VAL A 488 -6.57 -0.71 -19.14
CA VAL A 488 -6.08 -2.01 -18.68
C VAL A 488 -7.24 -2.87 -18.17
N LEU A 489 -7.40 -4.01 -18.85
CA LEU A 489 -8.11 -5.25 -18.52
C LEU A 489 -9.60 -5.13 -18.24
N ASP A 490 -10.38 -5.53 -19.24
CA ASP A 490 -11.80 -5.84 -19.03
C ASP A 490 -11.94 -7.04 -18.06
N PRO A 491 -13.04 -7.12 -17.29
CA PRO A 491 -13.29 -8.21 -16.33
C PRO A 491 -13.30 -9.62 -16.93
N GLU A 492 -13.62 -9.76 -18.22
CA GLU A 492 -13.67 -11.02 -18.97
C GLU A 492 -12.26 -11.56 -19.25
N SER A 493 -11.30 -10.68 -19.54
CA SER A 493 -9.88 -11.04 -19.67
C SER A 493 -9.29 -11.58 -18.36
N VAL A 494 -9.69 -11.03 -17.20
CA VAL A 494 -9.28 -11.51 -15.87
C VAL A 494 -9.93 -12.87 -15.55
N ARG A 495 -11.17 -13.08 -15.96
CA ARG A 495 -11.85 -14.39 -15.85
C ARG A 495 -11.17 -15.46 -16.70
N LYS A 496 -10.84 -15.14 -17.95
CA LYS A 496 -10.13 -16.05 -18.87
C LYS A 496 -8.77 -16.49 -18.34
N ILE A 497 -8.00 -15.62 -17.69
CA ILE A 497 -6.71 -15.98 -17.06
C ILE A 497 -6.90 -16.96 -15.90
N ARG A 498 -8.00 -16.84 -15.13
CA ARG A 498 -8.34 -17.77 -14.04
C ARG A 498 -8.82 -19.14 -14.57
N GLU A 499 -9.46 -19.14 -15.72
CA GLU A 499 -10.01 -20.32 -16.39
C GLU A 499 -9.00 -20.99 -17.35
N THR A 500 -7.82 -20.40 -17.59
CA THR A 500 -6.82 -21.00 -18.47
C THR A 500 -6.16 -22.21 -17.79
N LYS A 501 -6.63 -23.43 -18.09
CA LYS A 501 -5.75 -24.61 -18.10
C LYS A 501 -4.75 -24.37 -19.23
N ALA A 502 -3.53 -23.93 -18.93
CA ALA A 502 -2.47 -24.07 -19.94
C ALA A 502 -2.24 -25.57 -20.18
N ASP A 503 -1.79 -25.98 -21.37
CA ASP A 503 -1.43 -27.36 -21.75
C ASP A 503 -0.20 -27.92 -20.98
N TRP A 504 -0.06 -27.51 -19.73
CA TRP A 504 1.07 -27.78 -18.86
C TRP A 504 0.80 -28.91 -17.86
N THR A 505 -0.47 -29.25 -17.59
CA THR A 505 -0.77 -30.37 -16.70
C THR A 505 -0.63 -31.69 -17.45
N PHE A 506 0.13 -32.64 -16.90
CA PHE A 506 0.36 -33.94 -17.52
C PHE A 506 0.56 -35.04 -16.47
N ASP A 507 0.35 -36.29 -16.87
CA ASP A 507 0.58 -37.46 -16.03
C ASP A 507 2.03 -37.96 -16.09
N ALA A 508 2.34 -39.01 -15.33
CA ALA A 508 3.68 -39.58 -15.26
C ALA A 508 4.17 -40.21 -16.58
N ALA A 509 3.27 -40.70 -17.44
CA ALA A 509 3.65 -41.28 -18.72
C ALA A 509 4.10 -40.17 -19.69
N GLU A 510 3.35 -39.08 -19.73
CA GLU A 510 3.68 -37.90 -20.51
C GLU A 510 4.93 -37.18 -19.96
N ALA A 511 5.13 -37.15 -18.63
CA ALA A 511 6.39 -36.68 -18.03
C ALA A 511 7.58 -37.49 -18.55
N LYS A 512 7.51 -38.82 -18.50
CA LYS A 512 8.58 -39.69 -19.02
C LYS A 512 8.83 -39.46 -20.52
N ARG A 513 7.77 -39.29 -21.32
CA ARG A 513 7.89 -38.96 -22.75
C ARG A 513 8.61 -37.62 -22.97
N ARG A 514 8.27 -36.58 -22.19
CA ARG A 514 8.92 -35.26 -22.26
C ARG A 514 10.38 -35.32 -21.83
N GLN A 515 10.73 -36.11 -20.81
CA GLN A 515 12.11 -36.35 -20.40
C GLN A 515 12.93 -37.03 -21.50
N GLN A 516 12.36 -38.06 -22.12
CA GLN A 516 13.00 -38.78 -23.22
C GLN A 516 13.20 -37.87 -24.44
N ALA A 517 12.18 -37.09 -24.82
CA ALA A 517 12.28 -36.14 -25.92
C ALA A 517 13.32 -35.04 -25.64
N ALA A 518 13.37 -34.51 -24.42
CA ALA A 518 14.38 -33.53 -24.04
C ALA A 518 15.80 -34.11 -24.06
N ALA A 519 15.97 -35.38 -23.67
CA ALA A 519 17.23 -36.10 -23.74
C ALA A 519 17.71 -36.25 -25.21
N GLU A 520 16.81 -36.67 -26.10
CA GLU A 520 17.08 -36.80 -27.54
C GLU A 520 17.41 -35.44 -28.19
N GLU A 521 16.64 -34.39 -27.91
CA GLU A 521 16.82 -33.06 -28.49
C GLU A 521 18.12 -32.37 -28.02
N SER A 522 18.48 -32.57 -26.75
CA SER A 522 19.68 -31.94 -26.15
C SER A 522 20.95 -32.78 -26.22
N GLY A 523 20.85 -34.05 -26.63
CA GLY A 523 21.95 -35.02 -26.58
C GLY A 523 22.38 -35.38 -25.15
N LEU A 524 21.51 -35.15 -24.16
CA LEU A 524 21.77 -35.42 -22.75
C LEU A 524 21.14 -36.74 -22.32
N ALA A 525 21.68 -37.41 -21.32
CA ALA A 525 21.05 -38.60 -20.74
C ALA A 525 19.88 -38.22 -19.82
N VAL A 526 18.80 -39.01 -19.79
CA VAL A 526 17.63 -38.80 -18.91
C VAL A 526 18.04 -38.78 -17.43
N THR A 527 18.98 -39.64 -17.05
CA THR A 527 19.62 -39.62 -15.73
C THR A 527 21.13 -39.63 -15.89
N ARG A 528 21.83 -39.07 -14.90
CA ARG A 528 23.29 -39.05 -14.86
C ARG A 528 23.77 -39.34 -13.45
N ARG A 529 24.67 -40.31 -13.32
CA ARG A 529 25.33 -40.67 -12.07
C ARG A 529 26.79 -40.22 -12.12
N ILE A 530 27.19 -39.39 -11.17
CA ILE A 530 28.54 -38.85 -11.07
C ILE A 530 29.19 -39.45 -9.84
N ALA A 531 30.17 -40.32 -10.05
CA ALA A 531 30.89 -40.98 -8.97
C ALA A 531 31.83 -40.01 -8.25
N LEU A 532 31.79 -40.06 -6.93
CA LEU A 532 32.75 -39.45 -6.01
C LEU A 532 33.60 -40.56 -5.36
N ALA A 533 34.49 -40.20 -4.42
CA ALA A 533 35.26 -41.22 -3.71
C ALA A 533 34.37 -42.07 -2.77
N ASP A 534 34.91 -43.22 -2.33
CA ASP A 534 34.30 -44.12 -1.33
C ASP A 534 32.88 -44.61 -1.69
N GLY A 535 32.60 -44.77 -2.98
CA GLY A 535 31.30 -45.28 -3.48
C GLY A 535 30.14 -44.27 -3.38
N VAL A 536 30.42 -43.03 -2.97
CA VAL A 536 29.43 -41.94 -2.94
C VAL A 536 29.18 -41.44 -4.38
N ALA A 537 27.95 -41.06 -4.71
CA ALA A 537 27.65 -40.51 -6.03
C ALA A 537 26.61 -39.37 -5.94
N ILE A 538 26.65 -38.46 -6.93
CA ILE A 538 25.60 -37.48 -7.18
C ILE A 538 24.73 -38.03 -8.31
N GLU A 539 23.46 -38.26 -8.03
CA GLU A 539 22.48 -38.71 -9.02
C GLU A 539 21.61 -37.55 -9.49
N LEU A 540 21.52 -37.39 -10.80
CA LEU A 540 20.85 -36.28 -11.47
C LEU A 540 19.76 -36.80 -12.39
N ALA A 541 18.61 -36.13 -12.43
CA ALA A 541 17.55 -36.32 -13.41
C ALA A 541 17.43 -35.11 -14.32
N LEU A 542 17.21 -35.35 -15.62
CA LEU A 542 17.00 -34.30 -16.61
C LEU A 542 15.60 -33.71 -16.43
N ILE A 543 15.51 -32.39 -16.27
CA ILE A 543 14.25 -31.65 -16.18
C ILE A 543 14.04 -30.92 -17.51
N PRO A 544 13.01 -31.28 -18.31
CA PRO A 544 12.75 -30.65 -19.61
C PRO A 544 12.41 -29.15 -19.49
N SER A 545 12.76 -28.36 -20.50
CA SER A 545 12.20 -27.01 -20.65
C SER A 545 10.68 -27.06 -20.79
N GLY A 546 9.99 -26.02 -20.35
CA GLY A 546 8.53 -26.00 -20.40
C GLY A 546 7.91 -24.78 -19.73
N GLU A 547 6.59 -24.70 -19.78
CA GLU A 547 5.81 -23.68 -19.07
C GLU A 547 5.03 -24.29 -17.91
N PHE A 548 4.83 -23.50 -16.86
CA PHE A 548 3.93 -23.88 -15.77
C PHE A 548 3.30 -22.65 -15.12
N LEU A 549 2.30 -22.93 -14.27
CA LEU A 549 1.70 -21.93 -13.40
C LEU A 549 2.44 -21.93 -12.05
N MET A 550 3.16 -20.85 -11.79
CA MET A 550 3.91 -20.63 -10.55
C MET A 550 3.04 -19.89 -9.52
N GLY A 551 3.05 -20.35 -8.28
CA GLY A 551 2.24 -19.83 -7.17
C GLY A 551 1.00 -20.66 -6.85
N SER A 552 0.29 -20.32 -5.78
CA SER A 552 -0.84 -21.11 -5.30
C SER A 552 -2.17 -20.61 -5.87
N LYS A 553 -2.99 -21.53 -6.39
CA LYS A 553 -4.40 -21.26 -6.74
C LYS A 553 -5.33 -21.32 -5.52
N TYR A 554 -4.90 -22.03 -4.48
CA TYR A 554 -5.64 -22.25 -3.25
C TYR A 554 -5.20 -21.24 -2.21
N PRO A 555 -5.99 -20.20 -1.89
CA PRO A 555 -5.71 -19.30 -0.76
C PRO A 555 -5.63 -20.20 0.46
N GLY A 556 -4.40 -20.57 0.83
CA GLY A 556 -4.17 -21.58 1.83
C GLY A 556 -4.95 -21.17 3.06
N ALA A 557 -5.72 -22.09 3.64
CA ALA A 557 -6.35 -21.87 4.94
C ALA A 557 -5.29 -21.25 5.86
N VAL A 558 -5.45 -19.96 6.15
CA VAL A 558 -4.45 -19.14 6.82
C VAL A 558 -4.41 -19.55 8.27
N THR A 559 -3.63 -20.58 8.55
CA THR A 559 -3.18 -20.87 9.89
C THR A 559 -2.03 -19.92 10.19
N LYS A 560 -2.30 -18.98 11.09
CA LYS A 560 -1.27 -18.15 11.73
C LYS A 560 -0.20 -19.07 12.29
N ALA A 561 1.00 -19.08 11.70
CA ALA A 561 2.16 -19.64 12.38
C ALA A 561 2.43 -18.73 13.60
N ARG A 562 2.08 -19.20 14.82
CA ARG A 562 2.36 -18.45 16.05
C ARG A 562 3.88 -18.40 16.26
N GLY A 563 4.42 -17.19 16.40
CA GLY A 563 5.86 -16.93 16.61
C GLY A 563 6.48 -15.91 15.66
N THR A 564 5.78 -15.52 14.59
CA THR A 564 6.31 -14.63 13.53
C THR A 564 5.83 -13.18 13.59
N GLY A 565 5.13 -12.76 14.64
CA GLY A 565 4.66 -11.36 14.73
C GLY A 565 3.68 -10.95 13.63
N GLY A 566 2.92 -11.87 13.03
CA GLY A 566 1.81 -11.54 12.10
C GLY A 566 2.15 -11.53 10.60
N VAL A 567 3.38 -11.89 10.20
CA VAL A 567 3.74 -11.96 8.78
C VAL A 567 2.98 -13.10 8.08
N ASN A 568 2.16 -12.77 7.07
CA ASN A 568 1.46 -13.75 6.23
C ASN A 568 2.43 -14.38 5.21
N LEU A 569 3.10 -15.45 5.63
CA LEU A 569 4.13 -16.19 4.87
C LEU A 569 3.63 -16.71 3.51
N TYR A 570 2.31 -16.85 3.33
CA TYR A 570 1.69 -17.44 2.15
C TYR A 570 1.32 -16.42 1.07
N ARG A 571 1.36 -15.11 1.37
CA ARG A 571 0.95 -14.03 0.43
C ARG A 571 1.88 -13.90 -0.78
N ARG A 572 3.15 -14.27 -0.64
CA ARG A 572 4.15 -14.28 -1.73
C ARG A 572 3.80 -15.25 -2.85
N GLU A 573 2.99 -16.26 -2.57
CA GLU A 573 2.55 -17.25 -3.55
C GLU A 573 1.53 -16.69 -4.56
N TYR A 574 1.11 -15.42 -4.39
CA TYR A 574 0.10 -14.75 -5.20
C TYR A 574 0.63 -13.55 -5.98
N PRO A 575 -0.01 -13.22 -7.13
CA PRO A 575 -0.96 -14.06 -7.86
C PRO A 575 -0.26 -15.24 -8.56
N VAL A 576 -1.03 -16.24 -9.00
CA VAL A 576 -0.51 -17.26 -9.91
C VAL A 576 -0.05 -16.61 -11.22
N ARG A 577 1.07 -17.08 -11.78
CA ARG A 577 1.68 -16.49 -12.99
C ARG A 577 2.24 -17.57 -13.92
N ARG A 578 2.24 -17.29 -15.23
CA ARG A 578 2.89 -18.14 -16.23
C ARG A 578 4.39 -17.94 -16.19
N VAL A 579 5.14 -19.02 -16.03
CA VAL A 579 6.60 -19.06 -16.09
C VAL A 579 7.03 -20.04 -17.17
N ARG A 580 8.03 -19.67 -17.96
CA ARG A 580 8.70 -20.50 -18.95
C ARG A 580 10.14 -20.74 -18.54
N ILE A 581 10.49 -22.00 -18.38
CA ILE A 581 11.87 -22.49 -18.31
C ILE A 581 12.32 -22.77 -19.75
N THR A 582 13.32 -22.06 -20.25
CA THR A 582 13.67 -22.09 -21.67
C THR A 582 14.64 -23.20 -22.05
N ARG A 583 15.36 -23.77 -21.10
CA ARG A 583 16.36 -24.81 -21.35
C ARG A 583 16.22 -25.97 -20.39
N PRO A 584 16.44 -27.22 -20.84
CA PRO A 584 16.52 -28.34 -19.93
C PRO A 584 17.74 -28.20 -19.00
N TYR A 585 17.62 -28.72 -17.79
CA TYR A 585 18.70 -28.72 -16.80
C TYR A 585 18.66 -30.01 -16.00
N TYR A 586 19.80 -30.43 -15.45
CA TYR A 586 19.83 -31.54 -14.49
C TYR A 586 19.47 -31.03 -13.10
N MET A 587 18.71 -31.81 -12.35
CA MET A 587 18.46 -31.58 -10.92
C MET A 587 18.80 -32.84 -10.14
N GLY A 588 19.38 -32.70 -8.95
CA GLY A 588 19.68 -33.81 -8.05
C GLY A 588 18.42 -34.61 -7.75
N GLN A 589 18.47 -35.92 -7.96
CA GLN A 589 17.37 -36.84 -7.61
C GLN A 589 17.08 -36.82 -6.11
N TYR A 590 18.12 -36.58 -5.30
CA TYR A 590 18.07 -36.53 -3.85
C TYR A 590 18.53 -35.17 -3.32
N GLU A 591 18.14 -34.86 -2.09
CA GLU A 591 18.80 -33.83 -1.29
C GLU A 591 20.30 -34.18 -1.13
N VAL A 592 21.18 -33.18 -1.07
CA VAL A 592 22.62 -33.39 -0.85
C VAL A 592 22.82 -34.06 0.51
N THR A 593 23.39 -35.26 0.51
CA THR A 593 23.61 -36.03 1.73
C THR A 593 24.84 -35.57 2.49
N GLY A 594 24.93 -35.94 3.77
CA GLY A 594 26.14 -35.77 4.57
C GLY A 594 27.37 -36.42 3.93
N ALA A 595 27.21 -37.55 3.25
CA ALA A 595 28.29 -38.22 2.50
C ALA A 595 28.81 -37.39 1.32
N VAL A 596 27.92 -36.84 0.48
CA VAL A 596 28.30 -35.97 -0.65
C VAL A 596 28.98 -34.71 -0.13
N TRP A 597 28.42 -34.08 0.90
CA TRP A 597 29.01 -32.90 1.52
C TRP A 597 30.42 -33.16 2.06
N ALA A 598 30.59 -34.25 2.82
CA ALA A 598 31.88 -34.64 3.38
C ALA A 598 32.94 -34.87 2.30
N ASN A 599 32.58 -35.52 1.20
CA ASN A 599 33.48 -35.81 0.08
C ASN A 599 33.98 -34.53 -0.61
N VAL A 600 33.08 -33.58 -0.90
CA VAL A 600 33.42 -32.32 -1.56
C VAL A 600 34.17 -31.37 -0.63
N MET A 601 33.76 -31.28 0.64
CA MET A 601 34.34 -30.33 1.59
C MET A 601 35.62 -30.82 2.25
N ASN A 602 35.98 -32.10 2.07
CA ASN A 602 36.99 -32.81 2.85
C ASN A 602 36.71 -32.68 4.37
N ALA A 603 35.48 -33.02 4.76
CA ALA A 603 35.00 -32.90 6.13
C ALA A 603 34.57 -34.27 6.68
N LYS A 604 34.56 -34.42 8.01
CA LYS A 604 34.01 -35.62 8.65
C LYS A 604 32.49 -35.61 8.54
N VAL A 605 31.90 -36.77 8.22
CA VAL A 605 30.46 -36.98 8.32
C VAL A 605 30.03 -36.81 9.78
N LYS A 606 28.96 -36.04 10.01
CA LYS A 606 28.29 -35.94 11.31
C LYS A 606 26.96 -36.69 11.24
N GLY A 607 26.77 -37.68 12.12
CA GLY A 607 25.56 -38.51 12.11
C GLY A 607 25.55 -39.53 10.96
N ASP A 608 24.35 -39.97 10.55
CA ASP A 608 24.18 -40.92 9.44
C ASP A 608 24.43 -40.23 8.09
N ALA A 609 25.43 -40.72 7.35
CA ALA A 609 25.91 -40.14 6.09
C ALA A 609 24.84 -40.10 4.98
N ARG A 610 23.76 -40.89 5.13
CA ARG A 610 22.67 -41.02 4.16
C ARG A 610 21.54 -40.00 4.37
N LEU A 611 21.59 -39.26 5.48
CA LEU A 611 20.68 -38.15 5.73
C LEU A 611 21.07 -36.92 4.91
N PRO A 612 20.14 -36.00 4.64
CA PRO A 612 20.47 -34.69 4.09
C PRO A 612 21.50 -33.97 4.95
N VAL A 613 22.38 -33.20 4.32
CA VAL A 613 23.34 -32.38 5.04
C VAL A 613 22.59 -31.37 5.92
N GLU A 614 22.98 -31.32 7.18
CA GLU A 614 22.39 -30.41 8.15
C GLU A 614 23.12 -29.07 8.17
N LEU A 615 22.47 -28.02 7.67
CA LEU A 615 23.02 -26.67 7.64
C LEU A 615 22.59 -25.86 8.89
N LYS A 616 23.57 -25.32 9.64
CA LYS A 616 23.36 -24.60 10.92
C LYS A 616 23.12 -23.10 10.74
N THR A 617 22.12 -22.73 9.95
CA THR A 617 21.91 -21.34 9.58
C THR A 617 21.13 -20.57 10.67
N GLY A 618 21.82 -19.77 11.51
CA GLY A 618 21.20 -18.87 12.52
C GLY A 618 20.87 -17.46 11.99
N TRP A 619 20.17 -16.65 12.80
CA TRP A 619 20.01 -15.20 12.55
C TRP A 619 21.39 -14.56 12.51
N ALA A 620 21.85 -14.16 11.33
CA ALA A 620 23.11 -13.48 11.09
C ALA A 620 24.37 -14.20 11.67
N THR A 621 24.85 -15.22 10.97
CA THR A 621 26.31 -15.44 10.87
C THR A 621 26.66 -15.81 9.44
N THR A 622 27.54 -15.02 8.83
CA THR A 622 28.04 -15.13 7.46
C THR A 622 28.72 -16.48 7.15
N LYS A 623 29.18 -17.24 8.16
CA LYS A 623 29.97 -18.47 8.00
C LYS A 623 29.30 -19.65 7.28
N ASP A 624 28.01 -19.91 7.45
CA ASP A 624 27.37 -21.08 6.83
C ASP A 624 26.82 -20.81 5.42
N VAL A 625 26.50 -19.56 5.10
CA VAL A 625 26.27 -19.14 3.70
C VAL A 625 27.58 -19.18 2.92
N GLU A 626 28.68 -18.71 3.53
CA GLU A 626 30.03 -18.87 3.00
C GLU A 626 30.37 -20.36 2.76
N ASN A 627 29.99 -21.28 3.65
CA ASN A 627 30.23 -22.72 3.46
C ASN A 627 29.47 -23.32 2.26
N ILE A 628 28.27 -22.84 1.92
CA ILE A 628 27.54 -23.31 0.73
C ILE A 628 28.19 -22.80 -0.55
N ASP A 629 28.56 -21.52 -0.59
CA ASP A 629 29.25 -20.94 -1.73
C ASP A 629 30.62 -21.63 -1.92
N VAL A 630 31.35 -21.92 -0.83
CA VAL A 630 32.59 -22.73 -0.85
C VAL A 630 32.32 -24.16 -1.34
N PHE A 631 31.26 -24.81 -0.88
CA PHE A 631 30.87 -26.14 -1.35
C PHE A 631 30.63 -26.15 -2.87
N LEU A 632 29.87 -25.19 -3.39
CA LEU A 632 29.59 -25.08 -4.82
C LEU A 632 30.85 -24.78 -5.63
N VAL A 633 31.73 -23.90 -5.13
CA VAL A 633 33.03 -23.62 -5.77
C VAL A 633 33.87 -24.91 -5.84
N LYS A 634 34.06 -25.60 -4.71
CA LYS A 634 34.83 -26.85 -4.66
C LYS A 634 34.22 -27.94 -5.54
N LEU A 635 32.90 -28.11 -5.51
CA LEU A 635 32.20 -29.09 -6.34
C LEU A 635 32.42 -28.79 -7.83
N ASN A 636 32.31 -27.53 -8.24
CA ASN A 636 32.58 -27.15 -9.63
C ASN A 636 34.04 -27.35 -10.03
N GLU A 637 34.98 -27.01 -9.15
CA GLU A 637 36.41 -27.17 -9.44
C GLU A 637 36.85 -28.62 -9.53
N THR A 638 36.30 -29.49 -8.68
CA THR A 638 36.75 -30.89 -8.55
C THR A 638 35.96 -31.85 -9.42
N VAL A 639 34.66 -31.60 -9.58
CA VAL A 639 33.72 -32.48 -10.28
C VAL A 639 33.16 -31.79 -11.53
N GLY A 640 32.63 -30.57 -11.39
CA GLY A 640 31.98 -29.85 -12.49
C GLY A 640 32.86 -29.70 -13.74
N LYS A 641 34.11 -29.27 -13.58
CA LYS A 641 35.09 -29.16 -14.68
C LYS A 641 35.33 -30.49 -15.39
N LYS A 642 35.44 -31.60 -14.66
CA LYS A 642 35.69 -32.94 -15.22
C LYS A 642 34.47 -33.46 -15.97
N GLU A 643 33.29 -33.21 -15.41
CA GLU A 643 32.02 -33.67 -15.95
C GLU A 643 31.44 -32.75 -17.03
N GLY A 644 32.07 -31.61 -17.32
CA GLY A 644 31.55 -30.61 -18.23
C GLY A 644 30.25 -29.96 -17.73
N LEU A 645 30.07 -29.84 -16.41
CA LEU A 645 28.88 -29.33 -15.75
C LEU A 645 29.19 -28.13 -14.86
N THR A 646 28.23 -27.22 -14.75
CA THR A 646 28.20 -26.16 -13.73
C THR A 646 27.10 -26.48 -12.72
N PHE A 647 27.50 -26.72 -11.47
CA PHE A 647 26.63 -26.94 -10.32
C PHE A 647 26.25 -25.62 -9.63
N ARG A 648 24.98 -25.47 -9.27
CA ARG A 648 24.44 -24.33 -8.53
C ARG A 648 23.21 -24.75 -7.71
N LEU A 649 22.68 -23.82 -6.91
CA LEU A 649 21.33 -23.97 -6.35
C LEU A 649 20.28 -23.72 -7.45
N PRO A 650 19.08 -24.31 -7.34
CA PRO A 650 17.97 -23.98 -8.23
C PRO A 650 17.52 -22.54 -8.04
N THR A 651 17.00 -21.91 -9.11
CA THR A 651 16.09 -20.77 -8.97
C THR A 651 14.83 -21.23 -8.25
N GLU A 652 14.11 -20.28 -7.66
CA GLU A 652 12.80 -20.57 -7.08
C GLU A 652 11.82 -21.16 -8.13
N ALA A 653 11.89 -20.68 -9.37
CA ALA A 653 11.10 -21.16 -10.50
C ALA A 653 11.45 -22.57 -10.94
N GLU A 654 12.74 -22.89 -11.10
CA GLU A 654 13.19 -24.23 -11.41
C GLU A 654 12.81 -25.22 -10.31
N TRP A 655 12.96 -24.83 -9.05
CA TRP A 655 12.56 -25.69 -7.93
C TRP A 655 11.07 -25.99 -7.97
N GLU A 656 10.21 -24.97 -8.12
CA GLU A 656 8.77 -25.16 -8.14
C GLU A 656 8.29 -25.95 -9.36
N TYR A 657 8.85 -25.66 -10.54
CA TYR A 657 8.56 -26.39 -11.76
C TYR A 657 8.90 -27.88 -11.61
N ALA A 658 10.09 -28.18 -11.09
CA ALA A 658 10.55 -29.54 -10.85
C ALA A 658 9.73 -30.24 -9.76
N CYS A 659 9.38 -29.55 -8.67
CA CYS A 659 8.56 -30.12 -7.60
C CYS A 659 7.14 -30.46 -8.09
N ARG A 660 6.51 -29.58 -8.88
CA ARG A 660 5.15 -29.77 -9.41
C ARG A 660 5.03 -30.93 -10.38
N ALA A 661 6.07 -31.16 -11.20
CA ALA A 661 6.13 -32.30 -12.10
C ALA A 661 4.86 -32.54 -12.94
N GLY A 662 4.28 -31.45 -13.47
CA GLY A 662 3.08 -31.49 -14.30
C GLY A 662 1.75 -31.37 -13.53
N THR A 663 1.75 -31.13 -12.22
CA THR A 663 0.50 -30.94 -11.46
C THR A 663 0.30 -29.51 -10.98
N ASP A 664 -0.97 -29.07 -10.98
CA ASP A 664 -1.38 -27.77 -10.44
C ASP A 664 -1.95 -27.85 -9.02
N THR A 665 -1.92 -29.04 -8.42
CA THR A 665 -2.33 -29.35 -7.06
C THR A 665 -1.29 -28.86 -6.01
N PRO A 666 -1.65 -28.80 -4.72
CA PRO A 666 -0.73 -28.43 -3.64
C PRO A 666 0.53 -29.31 -3.53
N PHE A 667 0.41 -30.60 -3.84
CA PHE A 667 1.53 -31.55 -3.92
C PHE A 667 1.49 -32.26 -5.26
N TRP A 668 2.63 -32.76 -5.74
CA TRP A 668 2.69 -33.49 -7.02
C TRP A 668 1.87 -34.79 -7.02
N PHE A 669 1.58 -35.36 -5.85
CA PHE A 669 0.72 -36.54 -5.68
C PHE A 669 -0.75 -36.19 -5.33
N GLY A 670 -1.15 -34.92 -5.43
CA GLY A 670 -2.55 -34.50 -5.32
C GLY A 670 -2.83 -33.45 -4.23
N GLU A 671 -4.07 -33.44 -3.73
CA GLU A 671 -4.60 -32.43 -2.80
C GLU A 671 -4.27 -32.70 -1.32
N GLN A 672 -3.83 -33.91 -0.98
CA GLN A 672 -3.61 -34.32 0.41
C GLN A 672 -2.25 -34.99 0.59
N ILE A 673 -1.67 -34.79 1.77
CA ILE A 673 -0.38 -35.36 2.19
C ILE A 673 -0.59 -36.32 3.36
N THR A 674 0.10 -37.46 3.30
CA THR A 674 0.11 -38.48 4.35
C THR A 674 1.54 -38.84 4.77
N PRO A 675 1.77 -39.36 5.99
CA PRO A 675 3.10 -39.77 6.43
C PRO A 675 3.75 -40.92 5.63
N LYS A 676 3.00 -41.54 4.70
CA LYS A 676 3.50 -42.52 3.72
C LYS A 676 4.08 -41.88 2.46
N GLN A 677 3.75 -40.60 2.20
CA GLN A 677 4.15 -39.87 1.00
C GLN A 677 5.30 -38.89 1.27
N ALA A 678 5.47 -38.43 2.51
CA ALA A 678 6.48 -37.45 2.88
C ALA A 678 6.79 -37.48 4.39
N ASN A 679 7.96 -36.95 4.76
CA ASN A 679 8.37 -36.73 6.15
C ASN A 679 8.02 -35.30 6.61
N TYR A 680 6.99 -35.13 7.44
CA TYR A 680 6.51 -33.83 7.93
C TYR A 680 5.84 -33.97 9.30
N ASN A 681 5.44 -32.84 9.91
CA ASN A 681 4.71 -32.83 11.17
C ASN A 681 3.21 -33.02 10.98
N GLY A 682 2.74 -34.25 11.21
CA GLY A 682 1.33 -34.61 11.14
C GLY A 682 0.52 -34.46 12.45
N ALA A 683 1.12 -33.99 13.54
CA ALA A 683 0.46 -33.97 14.86
C ALA A 683 -0.66 -32.90 14.96
N PRO A 684 -1.83 -33.22 15.55
CA PRO A 684 -2.89 -32.24 15.80
C PRO A 684 -2.43 -31.22 16.85
N TRP A 685 -2.79 -29.95 16.67
CA TRP A 685 -2.52 -28.93 17.67
C TRP A 685 -3.40 -29.18 18.89
N SER A 686 -2.83 -29.36 20.09
CA SER A 686 -3.60 -29.49 21.32
C SER A 686 -4.17 -28.11 21.66
N LEU A 687 -5.40 -27.85 21.22
CA LEU A 687 -6.46 -27.00 21.80
C LEU A 687 -7.47 -26.69 20.68
N GLU A 688 -8.52 -27.51 20.65
CA GLU A 688 -9.79 -27.41 19.91
C GLU A 688 -9.86 -27.81 18.41
N PRO A 689 -11.04 -28.34 17.96
CA PRO A 689 -11.08 -29.43 17.00
C PRO A 689 -11.51 -29.05 15.57
N ARG A 690 -11.09 -29.93 14.62
CA ARG A 690 -11.59 -30.19 13.26
C ARG A 690 -10.81 -29.58 12.08
N GLU A 691 -10.14 -30.49 11.37
CA GLU A 691 -9.56 -30.39 10.02
C GLU A 691 -8.26 -29.59 9.86
N MET A 692 -7.12 -30.29 9.97
CA MET A 692 -5.86 -29.82 9.38
C MET A 692 -6.03 -29.79 7.86
N PRO A 693 -5.84 -28.64 7.19
CA PRO A 693 -5.96 -28.55 5.73
C PRO A 693 -4.96 -29.50 5.08
N TYR A 694 -5.38 -30.14 3.99
CA TYR A 694 -4.60 -31.10 3.21
C TYR A 694 -4.30 -32.45 3.90
N GLN A 695 -4.92 -32.76 5.05
CA GLN A 695 -4.93 -34.14 5.57
C GLN A 695 -6.26 -34.85 5.26
N PRO A 696 -6.27 -36.19 5.12
CA PRO A 696 -7.50 -36.95 4.95
C PRO A 696 -8.48 -36.75 6.12
N ARG A 697 -9.75 -36.41 5.80
CA ARG A 697 -10.81 -36.21 6.80
C ARG A 697 -11.10 -37.51 7.58
N GLY A 698 -11.37 -37.37 8.87
CA GLY A 698 -11.87 -38.46 9.72
C GLY A 698 -10.85 -39.53 10.14
N LYS A 699 -9.57 -39.40 9.79
CA LYS A 699 -8.51 -40.35 10.20
C LYS A 699 -7.61 -39.73 11.26
N LYS A 700 -7.34 -40.46 12.36
CA LYS A 700 -6.24 -40.12 13.27
C LYS A 700 -4.93 -40.15 12.47
N PRO A 701 -3.96 -39.25 12.72
CA PRO A 701 -2.67 -39.30 12.05
C PRO A 701 -2.08 -40.70 12.21
N GLU A 702 -1.79 -41.39 11.09
CA GLU A 702 -1.36 -42.80 11.09
C GLU A 702 0.00 -43.01 11.78
N SER A 703 0.70 -41.97 12.24
CA SER A 703 1.94 -42.07 13.04
C SER A 703 2.27 -40.75 13.76
N PRO A 704 2.94 -40.79 14.93
CA PRO A 704 3.55 -39.61 15.53
C PRO A 704 4.63 -39.02 14.59
N PRO A 705 4.90 -37.70 14.64
CA PRO A 705 5.94 -37.08 13.82
C PRO A 705 7.28 -37.77 14.08
N ARG A 706 8.06 -38.04 13.02
CA ARG A 706 9.32 -38.80 13.07
C ARG A 706 10.44 -38.08 13.84
N LYS A 707 10.24 -36.80 14.14
CA LYS A 707 11.12 -35.94 14.96
C LYS A 707 12.57 -35.77 14.45
N GLN A 708 12.88 -36.18 13.23
CA GLN A 708 14.19 -36.03 12.58
C GLN A 708 14.09 -36.12 11.05
N MET A 709 15.16 -35.72 10.34
CA MET A 709 15.34 -36.03 8.92
C MET A 709 15.49 -37.55 8.72
N MET A 710 15.07 -38.03 7.56
CA MET A 710 15.17 -39.43 7.15
C MET A 710 16.18 -39.56 6.01
N GLN A 711 16.64 -40.79 5.79
CA GLN A 711 17.49 -41.12 4.64
C GLN A 711 16.79 -40.66 3.35
N VAL A 712 17.56 -40.02 2.46
CA VAL A 712 17.05 -39.57 1.15
C VAL A 712 16.57 -40.76 0.33
N GLY A 713 15.54 -40.55 -0.49
CA GLY A 713 14.93 -41.59 -1.32
C GLY A 713 13.95 -42.51 -0.59
N GLY A 714 13.53 -42.15 0.64
CA GLY A 714 12.63 -42.97 1.45
C GLY A 714 11.15 -42.95 1.01
N PHE A 715 10.78 -42.04 0.11
CA PHE A 715 9.42 -41.88 -0.41
C PHE A 715 9.36 -42.07 -1.92
N ALA A 716 8.16 -42.14 -2.50
CA ALA A 716 8.02 -42.25 -3.96
C ALA A 716 8.60 -41.00 -4.66
N PRO A 717 9.31 -41.15 -5.79
CA PRO A 717 9.76 -40.01 -6.56
C PRO A 717 8.59 -39.36 -7.30
N ASN A 718 8.69 -38.06 -7.57
CA ASN A 718 7.76 -37.38 -8.46
C ASN A 718 7.95 -37.83 -9.93
N PRO A 719 7.06 -37.47 -10.86
CA PRO A 719 7.15 -37.87 -12.26
C PRO A 719 8.47 -37.58 -13.00
N TRP A 720 9.31 -36.67 -12.47
CA TRP A 720 10.64 -36.41 -13.01
C TRP A 720 11.75 -37.30 -12.42
N GLY A 721 11.42 -38.18 -11.48
CA GLY A 721 12.40 -39.00 -10.77
C GLY A 721 13.06 -38.29 -9.57
N LEU A 722 12.46 -37.22 -9.06
CA LEU A 722 12.97 -36.49 -7.89
C LEU A 722 12.32 -37.00 -6.60
N TYR A 723 13.15 -37.37 -5.63
CA TYR A 723 12.74 -37.82 -4.31
C TYR A 723 12.69 -36.66 -3.33
N ASP A 724 11.84 -36.77 -2.30
CA ASP A 724 11.82 -35.87 -1.15
C ASP A 724 11.58 -34.37 -1.47
N THR A 725 10.99 -34.04 -2.62
CA THR A 725 10.66 -32.64 -2.98
C THR A 725 9.52 -32.04 -2.14
N VAL A 726 8.99 -32.80 -1.18
CA VAL A 726 7.92 -32.48 -0.25
C VAL A 726 8.31 -33.07 1.12
N GLY A 727 8.62 -32.22 2.09
CA GLY A 727 9.06 -32.62 3.43
C GLY A 727 10.55 -32.98 3.52
N ASN A 728 10.93 -33.74 4.54
CA ASN A 728 12.30 -34.11 4.92
C ASN A 728 13.22 -32.93 5.31
N ALA A 729 13.86 -32.23 4.37
CA ALA A 729 14.63 -31.01 4.62
C ALA A 729 14.16 -29.84 3.73
N SER A 730 14.22 -28.63 4.29
CA SER A 730 13.85 -27.44 3.52
C SER A 730 15.02 -27.03 2.62
N GLU A 731 14.79 -27.00 1.32
CA GLU A 731 15.85 -26.85 0.33
C GLU A 731 16.09 -25.39 -0.04
N LEU A 732 17.35 -24.95 -0.01
CA LEU A 732 17.73 -23.59 -0.39
C LEU A 732 17.69 -23.39 -1.92
N ALA A 733 17.13 -22.26 -2.36
CA ALA A 733 17.23 -21.77 -3.73
C ALA A 733 18.09 -20.50 -3.82
N GLN A 734 18.66 -20.23 -5.00
CA GLN A 734 19.64 -19.15 -5.20
C GLN A 734 19.07 -17.73 -4.97
N GLY A 735 17.75 -17.56 -5.04
CA GLY A 735 17.08 -16.27 -4.86
C GLY A 735 17.11 -15.75 -3.41
N SER A 736 16.96 -14.44 -3.24
CA SER A 736 16.63 -13.90 -1.92
C SER A 736 15.16 -14.18 -1.60
N TYR A 737 14.83 -14.29 -0.32
CA TYR A 737 13.44 -14.31 0.12
C TYR A 737 12.77 -13.00 -0.29
N GLY A 738 11.64 -13.08 -0.97
CA GLY A 738 10.93 -11.90 -1.45
C GLY A 738 9.92 -12.28 -2.51
N PRO A 739 8.97 -11.40 -2.86
CA PRO A 739 7.90 -11.73 -3.79
C PRO A 739 8.46 -12.29 -5.11
N TYR A 740 7.75 -13.26 -5.69
CA TYR A 740 8.06 -13.77 -7.02
C TYR A 740 8.28 -12.63 -8.03
N SER A 741 9.22 -12.82 -8.95
CA SER A 741 9.47 -11.89 -10.06
C SER A 741 8.17 -11.53 -10.79
N LYS A 742 8.04 -10.26 -11.19
CA LYS A 742 6.83 -9.73 -11.83
C LYS A 742 7.05 -9.62 -13.36
N PRO A 743 6.08 -10.04 -14.19
CA PRO A 743 6.22 -9.95 -15.64
C PRO A 743 6.25 -8.48 -16.08
N LYS A 744 6.99 -8.18 -17.16
CA LYS A 744 7.11 -6.81 -17.71
C LYS A 744 5.77 -6.21 -18.17
N LYS A 745 4.75 -7.05 -18.41
CA LYS A 745 3.38 -6.68 -18.75
C LYS A 745 2.41 -7.65 -18.05
N PRO A 746 1.20 -7.22 -17.63
CA PRO A 746 0.18 -8.13 -17.12
C PRO A 746 -0.12 -9.27 -18.10
N GLY A 747 -0.18 -10.52 -17.61
CA GLY A 747 -0.40 -11.71 -18.44
C GLY A 747 0.80 -12.19 -19.24
N ALA A 748 1.92 -11.45 -19.28
CA ALA A 748 3.12 -11.91 -19.98
C ALA A 748 3.78 -13.09 -19.24
N VAL A 749 4.36 -14.00 -20.02
CA VAL A 749 5.10 -15.14 -19.52
C VAL A 749 6.45 -14.67 -18.97
N LEU A 750 6.75 -15.05 -17.73
CA LEU A 750 8.07 -14.85 -17.14
C LEU A 750 9.04 -15.87 -17.71
N VAL A 751 10.14 -15.40 -18.29
CA VAL A 751 11.14 -16.26 -18.92
C VAL A 751 12.34 -16.37 -17.96
N ASP A 752 12.64 -17.59 -17.53
CA ASP A 752 13.75 -17.95 -16.61
C ASP A 752 13.94 -16.98 -15.43
N PRO A 753 12.90 -16.72 -14.60
CA PRO A 753 12.98 -15.73 -13.53
C PRO A 753 13.98 -16.16 -12.46
N GLN A 754 14.97 -15.30 -12.19
CA GLN A 754 16.06 -15.58 -11.25
C GLN A 754 15.68 -15.36 -9.78
N GLY A 755 14.46 -14.87 -9.51
CA GLY A 755 14.03 -14.41 -8.18
C GLY A 755 14.37 -12.94 -7.93
N PRO A 756 14.00 -12.37 -6.77
CA PRO A 756 14.26 -10.98 -6.44
C PRO A 756 15.77 -10.71 -6.24
N THR A 757 16.29 -9.69 -6.92
CA THR A 757 17.71 -9.29 -6.87
C THR A 757 17.98 -8.02 -6.04
N ARG A 758 16.93 -7.36 -5.53
CA ARG A 758 16.96 -6.10 -4.76
C ARG A 758 15.85 -6.10 -3.68
N GLY A 759 16.07 -5.44 -2.53
CA GLY A 759 15.08 -5.29 -1.45
C GLY A 759 15.65 -5.50 -0.03
N ILE A 760 14.85 -5.22 1.01
CA ILE A 760 15.23 -5.34 2.45
C ILE A 760 15.65 -6.76 2.87
N TRP A 761 15.35 -7.76 2.04
CA TRP A 761 15.64 -9.17 2.26
C TRP A 761 16.93 -9.64 1.56
N ARG A 762 17.73 -8.72 0.99
CA ARG A 762 19.01 -9.02 0.34
C ARG A 762 19.94 -9.71 1.33
N GLY A 763 20.31 -10.97 1.04
CA GLY A 763 21.15 -11.81 1.90
C GLY A 763 20.40 -12.91 2.67
N ILE A 764 19.07 -12.90 2.69
CA ILE A 764 18.25 -13.96 3.26
C ILE A 764 17.85 -14.90 2.13
N ARG A 765 18.42 -16.10 2.06
CA ARG A 765 18.05 -17.11 1.04
C ARG A 765 16.66 -17.68 1.34
N ILE A 766 15.94 -17.99 0.28
CA ILE A 766 14.63 -18.65 0.34
C ILE A 766 14.80 -20.17 0.49
N THR A 767 13.92 -20.80 1.28
CA THR A 767 13.78 -22.27 1.34
C THR A 767 12.48 -22.76 0.72
N ARG A 768 12.46 -24.00 0.20
CA ARG A 768 11.34 -24.64 -0.49
C ARG A 768 11.07 -26.06 0.06
N GLY A 769 9.88 -26.60 -0.18
CA GLY A 769 9.52 -28.01 0.10
C GLY A 769 9.12 -28.37 1.53
N GLY A 770 9.36 -27.50 2.52
CA GLY A 770 9.11 -27.81 3.93
C GLY A 770 10.14 -28.78 4.51
N ASN A 771 10.01 -29.20 5.77
CA ASN A 771 10.91 -30.18 6.41
C ASN A 771 10.12 -31.12 7.35
N TRP A 772 10.81 -32.03 8.03
CA TRP A 772 10.21 -32.97 8.97
C TRP A 772 9.39 -32.34 10.12
N ARG A 773 9.59 -31.05 10.45
CA ARG A 773 8.73 -30.29 11.39
C ARG A 773 7.66 -29.45 10.72
N SER A 774 7.72 -29.32 9.41
CA SER A 774 6.76 -28.50 8.68
C SER A 774 5.37 -29.09 8.74
N TYR A 775 4.38 -28.22 8.83
CA TYR A 775 2.98 -28.62 8.68
C TYR A 775 2.66 -28.90 7.21
N PRO A 776 1.60 -29.66 6.90
CA PRO A 776 1.14 -29.90 5.53
C PRO A 776 1.11 -28.65 4.62
N SER A 777 0.66 -27.51 5.16
CA SER A 777 0.56 -26.24 4.43
C SER A 777 1.90 -25.66 3.98
N GLU A 778 2.99 -26.00 4.69
CA GLU A 778 4.37 -25.55 4.45
C GLU A 778 5.14 -26.53 3.54
N CYS A 779 4.56 -27.70 3.25
CA CYS A 779 5.16 -28.70 2.35
C CYS A 779 4.68 -28.56 0.89
N ARG A 780 3.77 -27.62 0.60
CA ARG A 780 3.19 -27.45 -0.73
C ARG A 780 4.24 -27.02 -1.75
N SER A 781 4.04 -27.41 -3.02
CA SER A 781 4.95 -27.05 -4.11
C SER A 781 5.13 -25.54 -4.28
N ALA A 782 4.12 -24.72 -3.96
CA ALA A 782 4.19 -23.25 -4.04
C ALA A 782 4.83 -22.58 -2.80
N TYR A 783 4.92 -23.27 -1.65
CA TYR A 783 5.41 -22.67 -0.43
C TYR A 783 6.89 -22.34 -0.53
N GLY A 784 7.27 -21.15 -0.07
CA GLY A 784 8.67 -20.89 0.26
C GLY A 784 8.83 -20.04 1.50
N GLY A 785 9.55 -20.58 2.49
CA GLY A 785 9.80 -19.95 3.76
C GLY A 785 11.04 -19.05 3.74
N TYR A 786 11.23 -18.31 4.84
CA TYR A 786 12.52 -17.69 5.17
C TYR A 786 13.10 -18.27 6.44
N LEU A 787 14.42 -18.23 6.51
CA LEU A 787 15.25 -18.84 7.54
C LEU A 787 14.91 -18.42 8.99
N ALA A 788 14.26 -17.27 9.19
CA ALA A 788 14.13 -16.62 10.48
C ALA A 788 12.86 -16.98 11.27
N VAL A 789 11.90 -17.72 10.69
CA VAL A 789 10.64 -18.09 11.36
C VAL A 789 10.82 -19.14 12.48
N TYR A 790 11.89 -19.95 12.47
CA TYR A 790 11.96 -21.10 13.38
C TYR A 790 13.10 -21.14 14.38
N GLY A 791 13.94 -20.11 14.51
CA GLY A 791 14.89 -19.97 15.62
C GLY A 791 15.71 -21.22 16.01
N ASN A 792 15.93 -22.19 15.11
CA ASN A 792 16.55 -23.48 15.46
C ASN A 792 17.32 -24.09 14.30
N ARG A 793 18.44 -24.72 14.65
CA ARG A 793 19.69 -24.80 13.89
C ARG A 793 19.86 -26.09 13.04
N GLU A 794 18.77 -26.79 12.67
CA GLU A 794 18.84 -28.25 12.39
C GLU A 794 17.84 -28.79 11.32
N ARG A 795 17.52 -28.01 10.26
CA ARG A 795 16.35 -28.32 9.38
C ARG A 795 16.45 -27.94 7.88
N CYS A 796 17.54 -27.32 7.45
CA CYS A 796 17.73 -26.90 6.04
C CYS A 796 18.74 -27.79 5.33
N GLY A 797 18.46 -28.11 4.06
CA GLY A 797 19.31 -28.90 3.17
C GLY A 797 19.52 -28.21 1.81
N LEU A 798 20.13 -28.93 0.87
CA LEU A 798 20.44 -28.44 -0.48
C LEU A 798 19.96 -29.45 -1.52
N ARG A 799 19.58 -28.93 -2.69
CA ARG A 799 19.45 -29.74 -3.91
C ARG A 799 20.21 -29.03 -5.03
N LEU A 800 20.93 -29.81 -5.82
CA LEU A 800 21.79 -29.28 -6.88
C LEU A 800 21.04 -29.18 -8.20
N VAL A 801 21.29 -28.09 -8.90
CA VAL A 801 21.05 -27.98 -10.34
C VAL A 801 22.40 -28.03 -11.05
N ALA A 802 22.47 -28.80 -12.13
CA ALA A 802 23.64 -28.85 -13.00
C ALA A 802 23.25 -28.54 -14.44
N THR A 803 24.02 -27.68 -15.09
CA THR A 803 23.86 -27.36 -16.52
C THR A 803 25.15 -27.65 -17.26
N PRO A 804 25.13 -28.14 -18.51
CA PRO A 804 26.33 -28.24 -19.34
C PRO A 804 27.07 -26.90 -19.37
N VAL A 805 28.40 -26.92 -19.24
CA VAL A 805 29.21 -25.71 -19.44
C VAL A 805 29.05 -25.34 -20.91
N ASN A 806 28.49 -24.16 -21.20
CA ASN A 806 28.54 -23.60 -22.55
C ASN A 806 30.02 -23.47 -22.92
N VAL A 807 30.55 -24.41 -23.71
CA VAL A 807 31.80 -24.22 -24.41
C VAL A 807 31.50 -23.14 -25.45
N ILE A 808 31.72 -21.89 -25.08
CA ILE A 808 31.88 -20.84 -26.08
C ILE A 808 33.13 -21.25 -26.85
N LYS A 809 32.93 -21.76 -28.07
CA LYS A 809 33.84 -21.50 -29.18
C LYS A 809 33.26 -20.34 -29.95
#